data_AF-A0A3E1E5E1-F1
#
_entry.id   AF-A0A3E1E5E1-F1
#
_cell.length_a   1.000
_cell.length_b   1.000
_cell.length_c   1.000
_cell.angle_alpha   90.00
_cell.angle_beta   90.00
_cell.angle_gamma   90.00
#
_symmetry.space_group_name_H-M   'P 1'
#
loop_
_entity.id
_entity.type
_entity.pdbx_description
1 polymer ?
#
loop_
_entity_poly.entity_id
_entity_poly.type
_entity_poly.pdbx_seq_one_letter_code
_entity_poly.pdbx_strand_id
1 'polypeptide(L)'
;MKPKKPSKATKPAKARSTKTSNRRSTKSIEPRTGLQWEQLEPRILYSAAPVEAPVEKGEAEAEAADVAQALPTEAGPTASVSLPAVEAHALAQSQEVAALADRILEADPTVQIGTIDFGLDTEGRAGQEADSGEEGGSLWDAADGSPLELSERPLGGVAPSTGEHPGLDASEIGRLAREAISRWSSTGLAPDQIEALGRITYRIENLEGNRLGYADGMVIVIDADAAGRSWFIDRTASVDEEFDLSDVDGVNAVAETQAFDRYDLLSTLMHEQGHVLGLADRSFGQTDVMYAFLQAGQRRLPALGQAEGAQVSLVADGVEYLTAAFVWTGAAGDGNAANGANWAGGVAPSTMDDLVFGSAGAGTIDFSGFAPNTRFQTIQINGSGFTLTGNSIELYGGLTVNNATGTNNVALEITLVNAQTIMNANSGAVLNLSGPIHTGGLLGTSSVFNTSALTFDGAGNINVSGTIDGQGSVTKLGRGALALSVANTYEGITDLRQGVVVTSNGNAFGTGLVTVQAGASVRLSGGITVANPLAIREAGVGFANGDDPAAFAQLGALRSLAGSNTWSGAIELAGGNNLIGVDAGSTLNLSGVIASGLSNGNNLYKVGEGTLQITGTEANVFRGATRVLQGTLELGKTAGLDALGGAVVIGDDIERTGTKTLRLLNANQIRHLDQYETGVLTVTMGSTGVFDLNGQNETVGRLILTNGVTQSSLIDLNGATLTMQGATLQVNAFQGSSGASPASAIIDGTFNIGTLESTGGIAAVIDGGGATKNFVINDTQLANAATDLVISANLVGASDVSITRSGAGTMRISGDNSGLLSPYVMNGGIDEVASNNAYGSGTISLQNDGNVLRAIGARTLANTIHLNGNITTFGDDLTFTGSVTLTGDRSILTMDAAQTVSLQGAIGEGIFG
;
A
#
# COMPACT_ATOMS: atom_id res chain seq x y z
N MET A 1 -43.94 77.40 -11.64
CA MET A 1 -44.91 77.07 -12.72
C MET A 1 -44.67 75.63 -13.20
N LYS A 2 -45.60 75.07 -13.99
CA LYS A 2 -45.59 73.71 -14.62
C LYS A 2 -45.59 73.89 -16.17
N PRO A 3 -45.56 72.84 -17.03
CA PRO A 3 -45.43 71.38 -16.84
C PRO A 3 -44.10 70.87 -17.51
N LYS A 4 -43.93 69.83 -18.37
CA LYS A 4 -44.78 68.80 -19.05
C LYS A 4 -43.92 67.59 -19.54
N LYS A 5 -44.60 66.57 -20.07
CA LYS A 5 -44.16 65.38 -20.87
C LYS A 5 -44.82 65.50 -22.29
N PRO A 6 -44.63 64.66 -23.36
CA PRO A 6 -44.73 63.17 -23.33
C PRO A 6 -44.06 62.30 -24.46
N SER A 7 -44.22 60.95 -24.35
CA SER A 7 -44.49 59.92 -25.41
C SER A 7 -43.58 59.69 -26.65
N LYS A 8 -43.55 58.50 -27.32
CA LYS A 8 -43.72 57.05 -26.98
C LYS A 8 -43.45 56.17 -28.26
N ALA A 9 -42.99 54.92 -28.07
CA ALA A 9 -43.25 53.71 -28.92
C ALA A 9 -42.51 53.40 -30.27
N THR A 10 -41.64 52.36 -30.21
CA THR A 10 -41.60 51.10 -31.04
C THR A 10 -41.21 50.98 -32.54
N LYS A 11 -40.23 50.07 -32.79
CA LYS A 11 -40.14 48.99 -33.84
C LYS A 11 -39.90 49.37 -35.33
N PRO A 12 -39.49 48.42 -36.24
CA PRO A 12 -38.79 47.12 -36.04
C PRO A 12 -37.63 46.75 -37.04
N ALA A 13 -36.78 45.81 -36.58
CA ALA A 13 -35.97 44.73 -37.21
C ALA A 13 -35.88 44.39 -38.73
N LYS A 14 -34.76 43.68 -39.07
CA LYS A 14 -34.47 42.70 -40.18
C LYS A 14 -34.25 43.26 -41.61
N ALA A 15 -33.27 42.86 -42.45
CA ALA A 15 -32.29 41.76 -42.50
C ALA A 15 -31.36 41.86 -43.77
N ARG A 16 -30.46 40.87 -43.94
CA ARG A 16 -29.75 40.40 -45.18
C ARG A 16 -28.54 41.17 -45.78
N SER A 17 -27.36 40.53 -45.59
CA SER A 17 -26.61 39.78 -46.64
C SER A 17 -25.46 40.44 -47.44
N THR A 18 -24.45 39.60 -47.74
CA THR A 18 -23.43 39.65 -48.84
C THR A 18 -22.37 40.77 -48.75
N LYS A 19 -21.07 40.42 -48.59
CA LYS A 19 -20.06 40.12 -49.65
C LYS A 19 -19.79 41.32 -50.58
N THR A 20 -18.55 41.70 -50.93
CA THR A 20 -17.29 40.92 -51.03
C THR A 20 -16.03 41.79 -51.05
N SER A 21 -14.88 41.26 -50.57
CA SER A 21 -13.50 41.55 -51.05
C SER A 21 -12.91 42.98 -50.79
N ASN A 22 -11.58 43.22 -50.75
CA ASN A 22 -10.43 42.30 -50.70
C ASN A 22 -9.17 42.96 -50.06
N ARG A 23 -8.27 42.08 -49.57
CA ARG A 23 -6.78 42.08 -49.54
C ARG A 23 -6.01 43.29 -50.16
N ARG A 24 -4.78 43.65 -49.72
CA ARG A 24 -3.75 42.81 -49.05
C ARG A 24 -2.59 43.58 -48.36
N SER A 25 -2.28 43.21 -47.11
CA SER A 25 -0.93 42.94 -46.55
C SER A 25 -1.14 42.37 -45.13
N THR A 26 -0.96 41.09 -44.75
CA THR A 26 0.08 40.04 -44.97
C THR A 26 1.49 40.50 -44.59
N LYS A 27 2.29 39.80 -43.77
CA LYS A 27 2.25 38.43 -43.14
C LYS A 27 3.10 38.51 -41.82
N SER A 28 3.23 37.58 -40.86
CA SER A 28 2.70 36.24 -40.46
C SER A 28 3.29 35.92 -39.05
N ILE A 29 2.83 34.98 -38.21
CA ILE A 29 1.57 34.24 -38.04
C ILE A 29 1.43 33.86 -36.55
N GLU A 30 0.24 33.42 -36.13
CA GLU A 30 -0.16 33.13 -34.74
C GLU A 30 -0.24 31.57 -34.51
N PRO A 31 -0.94 30.94 -33.53
CA PRO A 31 -2.25 31.29 -32.95
C PRO A 31 -2.39 31.25 -31.41
N ARG A 32 -3.37 32.00 -30.92
CA ARG A 32 -4.15 31.61 -29.73
C ARG A 32 -5.48 30.95 -30.14
N THR A 33 -5.86 29.89 -29.43
CA THR A 33 -7.25 29.43 -29.24
C THR A 33 -7.37 28.97 -27.77
N GLY A 34 -8.51 29.04 -27.10
CA GLY A 34 -9.81 29.60 -27.49
C GLY A 34 -10.90 29.07 -26.55
N LEU A 35 -11.40 29.91 -25.63
CA LEU A 35 -12.58 29.67 -24.80
C LEU A 35 -13.82 29.40 -25.71
N GLN A 36 -14.86 28.65 -25.34
CA GLN A 36 -15.23 27.88 -24.13
C GLN A 36 -16.44 27.00 -24.53
N TRP A 37 -16.67 25.81 -23.96
CA TRP A 37 -18.02 25.23 -23.84
C TRP A 37 -18.18 24.29 -22.62
N GLU A 38 -19.04 24.71 -21.70
CA GLU A 38 -20.00 23.95 -20.87
C GLU A 38 -19.58 22.61 -20.22
N GLN A 39 -19.35 22.67 -18.90
CA GLN A 39 -19.59 21.55 -17.99
C GLN A 39 -21.10 21.41 -17.71
N LEU A 40 -21.62 20.18 -17.81
CA LEU A 40 -22.94 19.79 -17.32
C LEU A 40 -22.80 18.56 -16.43
N GLU A 41 -22.57 18.76 -15.14
CA GLU A 41 -22.63 17.70 -14.13
C GLU A 41 -23.96 17.76 -13.36
N PRO A 42 -24.64 16.61 -13.15
CA PRO A 42 -25.96 16.60 -12.52
C PRO A 42 -25.86 16.83 -11.01
N ARG A 43 -26.53 17.88 -10.52
CA ARG A 43 -26.76 18.07 -9.08
C ARG A 43 -27.69 16.98 -8.54
N ILE A 44 -27.14 16.00 -7.84
CA ILE A 44 -27.92 15.12 -6.96
C ILE A 44 -27.92 15.74 -5.55
N LEU A 45 -29.10 16.04 -5.03
CA LEU A 45 -29.32 16.49 -3.65
C LEU A 45 -29.74 15.30 -2.79
N TYR A 46 -28.94 14.98 -1.77
CA TYR A 46 -29.39 14.16 -0.64
C TYR A 46 -29.14 14.90 0.67
N SER A 47 -30.23 15.17 1.39
CA SER A 47 -30.21 15.74 2.74
C SER A 47 -30.19 14.61 3.77
N ALA A 48 -29.26 14.65 4.71
CA ALA A 48 -29.19 13.68 5.80
C ALA A 48 -30.09 14.06 6.99
N ALA A 49 -30.68 13.06 7.64
CA ALA A 49 -31.20 13.11 9.01
C ALA A 49 -31.14 11.69 9.61
N PRO A 50 -30.70 11.49 10.88
CA PRO A 50 -30.42 10.16 11.44
C PRO A 50 -31.50 9.65 12.42
N VAL A 51 -31.55 8.32 12.61
CA VAL A 51 -32.21 7.61 13.72
C VAL A 51 -31.35 6.41 14.14
N GLU A 52 -31.61 5.84 15.32
CA GLU A 52 -30.70 5.01 16.13
C GLU A 52 -30.75 3.48 15.84
N ALA A 53 -29.92 2.73 16.58
CA ALA A 53 -29.52 1.32 16.44
C ALA A 53 -30.55 0.28 17.01
N PRO A 54 -30.18 -0.98 17.34
CA PRO A 54 -29.62 -2.10 16.53
C PRO A 54 -30.38 -3.45 16.68
N VAL A 55 -30.31 -4.37 15.69
CA VAL A 55 -30.70 -5.81 15.82
C VAL A 55 -29.82 -6.73 14.93
N GLU A 56 -29.71 -8.02 15.28
CA GLU A 56 -28.95 -9.08 14.60
C GLU A 56 -29.68 -9.80 13.43
N LYS A 57 -28.92 -10.55 12.63
CA LYS A 57 -29.26 -11.81 11.90
C LYS A 57 -30.63 -12.00 11.22
N GLY A 58 -30.58 -12.33 9.93
CA GLY A 58 -31.47 -13.31 9.30
C GLY A 58 -31.89 -13.00 7.86
N GLU A 59 -31.89 -14.03 7.01
CA GLU A 59 -32.72 -14.24 5.80
C GLU A 59 -32.84 -13.09 4.76
N ALA A 60 -32.35 -13.19 3.52
CA ALA A 60 -32.60 -14.14 2.41
C ALA A 60 -33.65 -13.65 1.39
N GLU A 61 -33.23 -13.58 0.13
CA GLU A 61 -34.00 -13.65 -1.13
C GLU A 61 -35.37 -12.92 -1.27
N ALA A 62 -35.37 -11.77 -1.95
CA ALA A 62 -36.30 -11.47 -3.08
C ALA A 62 -36.16 -10.02 -3.62
N GLU A 63 -35.58 -9.84 -4.82
CA GLU A 63 -36.16 -9.03 -5.93
C GLU A 63 -35.23 -9.06 -7.15
N ALA A 64 -35.72 -9.59 -8.28
CA ALA A 64 -34.96 -9.65 -9.54
C ALA A 64 -35.91 -9.54 -10.76
N ALA A 65 -36.38 -8.33 -11.05
CA ALA A 65 -36.90 -7.94 -12.38
C ALA A 65 -37.22 -6.43 -12.45
N ASP A 66 -36.48 -5.67 -13.27
CA ASP A 66 -37.04 -4.96 -14.44
C ASP A 66 -35.90 -4.32 -15.29
N VAL A 67 -36.24 -3.87 -16.51
CA VAL A 67 -35.46 -3.03 -17.44
C VAL A 67 -34.18 -3.64 -18.02
N ALA A 68 -34.35 -4.61 -18.91
CA ALA A 68 -33.39 -4.88 -19.97
C ALA A 68 -33.69 -4.03 -21.23
N GLN A 69 -32.76 -3.16 -21.65
CA GLN A 69 -32.73 -2.64 -23.03
C GLN A 69 -31.43 -1.90 -23.43
N ALA A 70 -31.12 -1.92 -24.73
CA ALA A 70 -30.12 -1.13 -25.46
C ALA A 70 -28.61 -1.46 -25.27
N LEU A 71 -28.17 -2.55 -25.92
CA LEU A 71 -26.79 -2.67 -26.44
C LEU A 71 -26.72 -2.21 -27.91
N PRO A 72 -25.74 -1.40 -28.33
CA PRO A 72 -25.35 -1.24 -29.73
C PRO A 72 -24.28 -2.26 -30.13
N THR A 73 -24.38 -2.80 -31.35
CA THR A 73 -23.46 -3.81 -31.89
C THR A 73 -22.28 -3.20 -32.66
N GLU A 74 -21.05 -3.59 -32.34
CA GLU A 74 -19.93 -3.76 -33.29
C GLU A 74 -19.12 -5.02 -32.90
N ALA A 75 -18.32 -5.58 -33.82
CA ALA A 75 -17.86 -6.97 -33.72
C ALA A 75 -16.36 -7.19 -33.99
N GLY A 76 -15.70 -7.86 -33.03
CA GLY A 76 -14.42 -8.55 -33.17
C GLY A 76 -13.14 -7.71 -33.03
N PRO A 77 -11.96 -8.36 -32.93
CA PRO A 77 -11.73 -9.79 -32.72
C PRO A 77 -11.56 -10.16 -31.23
N THR A 78 -11.38 -11.44 -30.92
CA THR A 78 -11.18 -11.98 -29.57
C THR A 78 -9.82 -11.57 -28.99
N ALA A 79 -9.82 -10.89 -27.84
CA ALA A 79 -8.65 -10.79 -26.96
C ALA A 79 -8.76 -11.86 -25.86
N SER A 80 -7.79 -12.76 -25.79
CA SER A 80 -7.62 -13.68 -24.67
C SER A 80 -7.11 -12.90 -23.45
N VAL A 81 -7.73 -13.11 -22.30
CA VAL A 81 -7.32 -12.53 -21.01
C VAL A 81 -6.97 -13.67 -20.08
N SER A 82 -5.68 -13.94 -19.91
CA SER A 82 -5.19 -14.85 -18.87
C SER A 82 -5.26 -14.16 -17.51
N LEU A 83 -5.91 -14.82 -16.55
CA LEU A 83 -5.91 -14.40 -15.14
C LEU A 83 -4.83 -15.22 -14.40
N PRO A 84 -4.00 -14.59 -13.55
CA PRO A 84 -2.99 -15.29 -12.78
C PRO A 84 -3.63 -16.18 -11.71
N ALA A 85 -3.05 -17.36 -11.47
CA ALA A 85 -3.54 -18.29 -10.47
C ALA A 85 -3.40 -17.74 -9.04
N VAL A 86 -4.44 -17.92 -8.23
CA VAL A 86 -4.42 -17.71 -6.78
C VAL A 86 -5.02 -18.96 -6.14
N GLU A 87 -4.21 -19.71 -5.41
CA GLU A 87 -4.67 -20.91 -4.70
C GLU A 87 -5.55 -20.56 -3.48
N ALA A 88 -6.27 -21.57 -3.01
CA ALA A 88 -7.09 -21.60 -1.79
C ALA A 88 -8.40 -20.77 -1.77
N HIS A 89 -9.46 -21.28 -2.42
CA HIS A 89 -10.85 -21.19 -1.88
C HIS A 89 -11.85 -22.24 -2.44
N ALA A 90 -11.36 -23.45 -2.75
CA ALA A 90 -12.02 -24.44 -3.62
C ALA A 90 -13.29 -25.17 -3.11
N LEU A 91 -13.94 -24.72 -2.03
CA LEU A 91 -15.14 -25.37 -1.47
C LEU A 91 -16.38 -24.46 -1.33
N ALA A 92 -16.29 -23.18 -1.74
CA ALA A 92 -17.41 -22.23 -1.65
C ALA A 92 -18.16 -22.01 -2.97
N GLN A 93 -17.50 -22.18 -4.12
CA GLN A 93 -18.04 -21.77 -5.43
C GLN A 93 -19.06 -22.75 -6.06
N SER A 94 -19.09 -24.02 -5.64
CA SER A 94 -19.94 -25.03 -6.31
C SER A 94 -21.44 -24.77 -6.17
N GLN A 95 -21.89 -24.10 -5.10
CA GLN A 95 -23.31 -23.77 -4.90
C GLN A 95 -23.75 -22.52 -5.69
N GLU A 96 -22.87 -21.52 -5.84
CA GLU A 96 -23.19 -20.31 -6.62
C GLU A 96 -23.19 -20.58 -8.14
N VAL A 97 -22.31 -21.47 -8.63
CA VAL A 97 -22.28 -21.87 -10.05
C VAL A 97 -23.56 -22.60 -10.46
N ALA A 98 -24.10 -23.48 -9.62
CA ALA A 98 -25.38 -24.14 -9.88
C ALA A 98 -26.55 -23.15 -9.94
N ALA A 99 -26.65 -22.25 -8.94
CA ALA A 99 -27.69 -21.23 -8.89
C ALA A 99 -27.61 -20.21 -10.04
N LEU A 100 -26.42 -20.02 -10.64
CA LEU A 100 -26.25 -19.19 -11.84
C LEU A 100 -26.76 -19.88 -13.12
N ALA A 101 -26.59 -21.21 -13.23
CA ALA A 101 -27.04 -21.96 -14.40
C ALA A 101 -28.57 -21.97 -14.54
N ASP A 102 -29.31 -22.26 -13.46
CA ASP A 102 -30.78 -22.27 -13.46
C ASP A 102 -31.35 -20.88 -13.86
N ARG A 103 -30.75 -19.81 -13.32
CA ARG A 103 -31.12 -18.41 -13.63
C ARG A 103 -30.83 -17.99 -15.07
N ILE A 104 -29.98 -18.72 -15.80
CA ILE A 104 -29.73 -18.50 -17.23
C ILE A 104 -30.79 -19.20 -18.08
N LEU A 105 -31.14 -20.46 -17.75
CA LEU A 105 -32.20 -21.19 -18.47
C LEU A 105 -33.59 -20.54 -18.31
N GLU A 106 -33.88 -19.96 -17.16
CA GLU A 106 -35.15 -19.27 -16.90
C GLU A 106 -35.25 -17.90 -17.61
N ALA A 107 -34.11 -17.31 -18.01
CA ALA A 107 -34.05 -16.02 -18.70
C ALA A 107 -34.09 -16.14 -20.25
N ASP A 108 -33.46 -17.17 -20.83
CA ASP A 108 -33.56 -17.49 -22.26
C ASP A 108 -33.56 -19.02 -22.50
N PRO A 109 -34.72 -19.64 -22.77
CA PRO A 109 -34.83 -21.09 -22.99
C PRO A 109 -34.29 -21.55 -24.36
N THR A 110 -33.62 -20.68 -25.13
CA THR A 110 -32.90 -21.05 -26.36
C THR A 110 -31.39 -21.19 -26.17
N VAL A 111 -30.85 -20.84 -25.00
CA VAL A 111 -29.44 -21.07 -24.64
C VAL A 111 -29.24 -22.55 -24.29
N GLN A 112 -28.47 -23.27 -25.12
CA GLN A 112 -28.00 -24.61 -24.76
C GLN A 112 -26.70 -24.52 -23.95
N ILE A 113 -26.80 -24.73 -22.65
CA ILE A 113 -25.65 -25.09 -21.82
C ILE A 113 -25.36 -26.58 -22.07
N GLY A 114 -24.13 -26.90 -22.46
CA GLY A 114 -23.69 -28.30 -22.63
C GLY A 114 -23.53 -28.97 -21.27
N THR A 115 -24.39 -29.93 -20.96
CA THR A 115 -24.30 -30.72 -19.72
C THR A 115 -23.05 -31.59 -19.73
N ILE A 116 -22.17 -31.44 -18.73
CA ILE A 116 -21.17 -32.45 -18.41
C ILE A 116 -21.87 -33.57 -17.65
N ASP A 117 -22.21 -34.64 -18.37
CA ASP A 117 -22.97 -35.77 -17.81
C ASP A 117 -22.03 -36.74 -17.07
N PHE A 118 -21.97 -36.62 -15.75
CA PHE A 118 -21.25 -37.56 -14.88
C PHE A 118 -22.04 -38.87 -14.76
N GLY A 119 -21.87 -39.75 -15.75
CA GLY A 119 -22.58 -41.02 -15.88
C GLY A 119 -22.42 -41.98 -14.69
N LEU A 120 -23.31 -41.87 -13.72
CA LEU A 120 -23.52 -42.80 -12.62
C LEU A 120 -25.02 -43.06 -12.46
N ASP A 121 -25.50 -44.23 -12.91
CA ASP A 121 -26.84 -44.68 -12.57
C ASP A 121 -26.89 -45.33 -11.18
N THR A 122 -28.04 -45.25 -10.51
CA THR A 122 -28.14 -45.49 -9.06
C THR A 122 -28.52 -46.92 -8.67
N GLU A 123 -28.73 -47.83 -9.64
CA GLU A 123 -29.21 -49.20 -9.37
C GLU A 123 -28.36 -50.35 -9.98
N GLY A 124 -27.27 -50.04 -10.70
CA GLY A 124 -26.13 -50.95 -10.87
C GLY A 124 -26.43 -52.33 -11.46
N ARG A 125 -26.83 -52.41 -12.74
CA ARG A 125 -26.87 -53.69 -13.48
C ARG A 125 -26.72 -53.49 -14.99
N ALA A 126 -25.86 -54.29 -15.62
CA ALA A 126 -25.54 -54.18 -17.04
C ALA A 126 -26.71 -54.52 -17.99
N GLY A 127 -26.76 -53.84 -19.14
CA GLY A 127 -27.67 -54.07 -20.26
C GLY A 127 -26.99 -53.78 -21.60
N GLN A 128 -27.34 -54.54 -22.64
CA GLN A 128 -26.72 -54.51 -23.97
C GLN A 128 -27.53 -53.72 -25.01
N GLU A 129 -26.84 -53.28 -26.08
CA GLU A 129 -27.33 -53.08 -27.47
C GLU A 129 -28.50 -52.09 -27.70
N ALA A 130 -28.42 -51.14 -28.65
CA ALA A 130 -28.27 -51.42 -30.08
C ALA A 130 -27.98 -50.17 -30.95
N ASP A 131 -27.20 -50.38 -32.04
CA ASP A 131 -27.43 -49.96 -33.45
C ASP A 131 -27.75 -48.46 -33.77
N SER A 132 -27.13 -47.76 -34.72
CA SER A 132 -26.64 -48.20 -36.05
C SER A 132 -25.76 -47.14 -36.77
N GLY A 133 -24.80 -47.60 -37.60
CA GLY A 133 -24.18 -46.89 -38.76
C GLY A 133 -23.36 -45.60 -38.52
N GLU A 134 -22.22 -45.33 -39.15
CA GLU A 134 -21.52 -45.94 -40.30
C GLU A 134 -19.98 -46.00 -40.09
N GLU A 135 -19.20 -46.35 -41.12
CA GLU A 135 -17.85 -46.91 -41.00
C GLU A 135 -16.71 -45.91 -40.69
N GLY A 136 -15.96 -46.19 -39.62
CA GLY A 136 -14.62 -45.67 -39.35
C GLY A 136 -13.87 -46.66 -38.46
N GLY A 137 -12.74 -47.21 -38.92
CA GLY A 137 -12.09 -48.36 -38.28
C GLY A 137 -11.57 -48.09 -36.87
N SER A 138 -12.11 -48.79 -35.87
CA SER A 138 -11.68 -48.71 -34.47
C SER A 138 -10.24 -49.19 -34.28
N LEU A 139 -9.46 -48.46 -33.48
CA LEU A 139 -8.12 -48.85 -32.98
C LEU A 139 -8.19 -49.68 -31.68
N TRP A 140 -9.38 -50.20 -31.35
CA TRP A 140 -9.66 -50.95 -30.13
C TRP A 140 -10.50 -52.19 -30.48
N ASP A 141 -9.83 -53.33 -30.64
CA ASP A 141 -10.50 -54.64 -30.56
C ASP A 141 -9.50 -55.74 -30.15
N ALA A 142 -9.57 -56.15 -28.89
CA ALA A 142 -8.84 -57.28 -28.31
C ALA A 142 -9.83 -58.10 -27.47
N ALA A 143 -10.30 -59.20 -28.05
CA ALA A 143 -11.54 -59.87 -27.64
C ALA A 143 -11.46 -60.72 -26.35
N ASP A 144 -10.51 -60.44 -25.44
CA ASP A 144 -10.36 -61.15 -24.16
C ASP A 144 -10.28 -60.26 -22.91
N GLY A 145 -10.24 -58.93 -23.07
CA GLY A 145 -10.21 -57.98 -21.94
C GLY A 145 -8.87 -57.92 -21.19
N SER A 146 -7.80 -58.48 -21.74
CA SER A 146 -6.45 -58.11 -21.33
C SER A 146 -6.12 -56.66 -21.74
N PRO A 147 -5.25 -55.94 -21.01
CA PRO A 147 -4.71 -54.68 -21.51
C PRO A 147 -3.89 -54.97 -22.77
N LEU A 148 -4.26 -54.35 -23.90
CA LEU A 148 -3.35 -54.25 -25.05
C LEU A 148 -2.08 -53.55 -24.58
N GLU A 149 -0.94 -54.24 -24.60
CA GLU A 149 0.33 -53.60 -24.32
C GLU A 149 0.55 -52.42 -25.28
N LEU A 150 1.07 -51.30 -24.77
CA LEU A 150 1.44 -50.16 -25.61
C LEU A 150 2.53 -50.50 -26.64
N SER A 151 3.19 -51.66 -26.50
CA SER A 151 4.28 -52.16 -27.34
C SER A 151 3.91 -52.31 -28.83
N GLU A 152 2.64 -52.56 -29.17
CA GLU A 152 2.19 -52.80 -30.56
C GLU A 152 1.49 -51.62 -31.26
N ARG A 153 1.30 -50.46 -30.60
CA ARG A 153 0.63 -49.30 -31.24
C ARG A 153 1.55 -48.55 -32.23
N PRO A 154 1.09 -48.26 -33.46
CA PRO A 154 1.84 -47.42 -34.40
C PRO A 154 1.78 -45.96 -33.95
N LEU A 155 2.93 -45.40 -33.56
CA LEU A 155 3.11 -43.96 -33.33
C LEU A 155 2.92 -43.16 -34.62
N GLY A 156 2.70 -41.84 -34.49
CA GLY A 156 2.99 -40.90 -35.57
C GLY A 156 4.45 -41.08 -36.04
N GLY A 157 4.62 -41.51 -37.29
CA GLY A 157 5.86 -42.12 -37.76
C GLY A 157 7.07 -41.18 -37.65
N VAL A 158 8.14 -41.66 -37.01
CA VAL A 158 9.39 -40.91 -36.87
C VAL A 158 9.98 -40.59 -38.26
N ALA A 159 10.20 -39.31 -38.54
CA ALA A 159 10.75 -38.89 -39.82
C ALA A 159 12.28 -39.13 -39.88
N PRO A 160 12.85 -39.57 -41.03
CA PRO A 160 14.29 -39.75 -41.15
C PRO A 160 15.04 -38.41 -41.08
N SER A 161 16.21 -38.42 -40.44
CA SER A 161 17.07 -37.24 -40.29
C SER A 161 17.60 -36.71 -41.63
N THR A 162 18.01 -35.44 -41.64
CA THR A 162 18.65 -34.79 -42.79
C THR A 162 20.18 -34.94 -42.81
N GLY A 163 20.75 -35.76 -41.90
CA GLY A 163 22.19 -36.06 -41.82
C GLY A 163 22.49 -37.34 -41.03
N GLU A 164 23.74 -37.83 -41.14
CA GLU A 164 24.29 -38.89 -40.29
C GLU A 164 24.69 -38.30 -38.92
N HIS A 165 23.83 -38.45 -37.91
CA HIS A 165 24.12 -38.04 -36.53
C HIS A 165 24.54 -39.25 -35.69
N PRO A 166 25.79 -39.33 -35.21
CA PRO A 166 26.34 -40.55 -34.59
C PRO A 166 25.94 -40.68 -33.12
N GLY A 167 24.67 -40.95 -32.83
CA GLY A 167 24.24 -41.22 -31.45
C GLY A 167 22.77 -41.57 -31.22
N LEU A 168 21.85 -41.26 -32.15
CA LEU A 168 20.41 -41.31 -31.89
C LEU A 168 19.65 -41.98 -33.05
N ASP A 169 18.99 -43.12 -32.80
CA ASP A 169 18.15 -43.80 -33.80
C ASP A 169 16.64 -43.58 -33.58
N ALA A 170 15.89 -43.56 -34.68
CA ALA A 170 14.43 -43.49 -34.69
C ALA A 170 13.76 -44.65 -33.94
N SER A 171 14.39 -45.86 -33.90
CA SER A 171 13.86 -46.97 -33.10
C SER A 171 14.06 -46.78 -31.59
N GLU A 172 15.12 -46.07 -31.17
CA GLU A 172 15.41 -45.77 -29.77
C GLU A 172 14.48 -44.65 -29.25
N ILE A 173 14.25 -43.59 -30.03
CA ILE A 173 13.18 -42.60 -29.74
C ILE A 173 11.81 -43.27 -29.70
N GLY A 174 11.45 -44.08 -30.71
CA GLY A 174 10.14 -44.74 -30.75
C GLY A 174 9.88 -45.68 -29.57
N ARG A 175 10.93 -46.26 -28.97
CA ARG A 175 10.82 -47.06 -27.74
C ARG A 175 10.63 -46.18 -26.50
N LEU A 176 11.46 -45.14 -26.32
CA LEU A 176 11.37 -44.26 -25.15
C LEU A 176 10.12 -43.38 -25.18
N ALA A 177 9.63 -43.00 -26.36
CA ALA A 177 8.36 -42.31 -26.53
C ALA A 177 7.18 -43.17 -26.01
N ARG A 178 7.16 -44.49 -26.26
CA ARG A 178 6.13 -45.38 -25.70
C ARG A 178 6.23 -45.51 -24.17
N GLU A 179 7.43 -45.53 -23.60
CA GLU A 179 7.61 -45.52 -22.14
C GLU A 179 7.13 -44.19 -21.54
N ALA A 180 7.46 -43.05 -22.17
CA ALA A 180 6.98 -41.73 -21.78
C ALA A 180 5.44 -41.65 -21.80
N ILE A 181 4.79 -42.17 -22.84
CA ILE A 181 3.31 -42.27 -22.91
C ILE A 181 2.78 -43.22 -21.85
N SER A 182 3.47 -44.31 -21.53
CA SER A 182 3.06 -45.23 -20.46
C SER A 182 3.13 -44.56 -19.09
N ARG A 183 4.19 -43.79 -18.81
CA ARG A 183 4.37 -43.01 -17.57
C ARG A 183 3.31 -41.94 -17.43
N TRP A 184 3.08 -41.14 -18.48
CA TRP A 184 1.96 -40.18 -18.53
C TRP A 184 0.60 -40.85 -18.35
N SER A 185 0.32 -41.96 -19.04
CA SER A 185 -0.95 -42.69 -18.89
C SER A 185 -1.19 -43.15 -17.44
N SER A 186 -0.13 -43.45 -16.68
CA SER A 186 -0.22 -43.82 -15.27
C SER A 186 -0.62 -42.67 -14.33
N THR A 187 -0.54 -41.41 -14.77
CA THR A 187 -0.93 -40.24 -13.96
C THR A 187 -2.42 -39.91 -14.01
N GLY A 188 -3.24 -40.72 -14.68
CA GLY A 188 -4.69 -40.53 -14.76
C GLY A 188 -5.15 -39.62 -15.92
N LEU A 189 -4.45 -39.64 -17.06
CA LEU A 189 -4.88 -38.92 -18.25
C LEU A 189 -6.27 -39.34 -18.75
N ALA A 190 -6.96 -38.39 -19.38
CA ALA A 190 -8.21 -38.63 -20.09
C ALA A 190 -8.00 -39.41 -21.41
N PRO A 191 -9.03 -40.10 -21.96
CA PRO A 191 -8.86 -40.94 -23.15
C PRO A 191 -8.41 -40.18 -24.41
N ASP A 192 -8.83 -38.94 -24.57
CA ASP A 192 -8.45 -38.02 -25.65
C ASP A 192 -7.00 -37.53 -25.51
N GLN A 193 -6.56 -37.24 -24.28
CA GLN A 193 -5.16 -36.95 -23.96
C GLN A 193 -4.25 -38.14 -24.33
N ILE A 194 -4.64 -39.37 -23.97
CA ILE A 194 -3.90 -40.60 -24.33
C ILE A 194 -3.90 -40.82 -25.85
N GLU A 195 -5.00 -40.53 -26.55
CA GLU A 195 -5.05 -40.64 -28.02
C GLU A 195 -4.15 -39.59 -28.70
N ALA A 196 -4.13 -38.35 -28.19
CA ALA A 196 -3.28 -37.29 -28.70
C ALA A 196 -1.79 -37.64 -28.59
N LEU A 197 -1.37 -38.17 -27.44
CA LEU A 197 0.01 -38.65 -27.23
C LEU A 197 0.40 -39.75 -28.24
N GLY A 198 -0.50 -40.65 -28.59
CA GLY A 198 -0.27 -41.68 -29.61
C GLY A 198 -0.14 -41.15 -31.04
N ARG A 199 -0.69 -39.96 -31.33
CA ARG A 199 -0.68 -39.30 -32.64
C ARG A 199 0.59 -38.46 -32.90
N ILE A 200 1.43 -38.24 -31.88
CA ILE A 200 2.64 -37.41 -31.99
C ILE A 200 3.61 -37.97 -33.04
N THR A 201 4.14 -37.06 -33.86
CA THR A 201 5.20 -37.31 -34.84
C THR A 201 6.53 -36.82 -34.29
N TYR A 202 7.54 -37.70 -34.24
CA TYR A 202 8.87 -37.34 -33.72
C TYR A 202 9.86 -37.01 -34.85
N ARG A 203 10.76 -36.06 -34.59
CA ARG A 203 11.86 -35.69 -35.48
C ARG A 203 13.18 -35.61 -34.74
N ILE A 204 14.27 -35.77 -35.49
CA ILE A 204 15.64 -35.49 -35.05
C ILE A 204 16.16 -34.35 -35.92
N GLU A 205 16.42 -33.20 -35.30
CA GLU A 205 16.99 -32.02 -35.95
C GLU A 205 18.16 -31.49 -35.08
N ASN A 206 19.11 -30.75 -35.67
CA ASN A 206 20.24 -30.19 -34.91
C ASN A 206 19.85 -28.80 -34.42
N LEU A 207 19.49 -28.66 -33.15
CA LEU A 207 18.99 -27.40 -32.58
C LEU A 207 20.12 -26.41 -32.29
N GLU A 208 19.77 -25.14 -32.09
CA GLU A 208 20.74 -24.08 -31.75
C GLU A 208 20.84 -23.89 -30.23
N GLY A 209 22.06 -23.65 -29.72
CA GLY A 209 22.31 -23.32 -28.31
C GLY A 209 22.30 -24.54 -27.39
N ASN A 210 21.55 -24.47 -26.28
CA ASN A 210 21.40 -25.54 -25.29
C ASN A 210 20.10 -26.35 -25.43
N ARG A 211 19.35 -26.20 -26.53
CA ARG A 211 18.03 -26.84 -26.70
C ARG A 211 18.14 -28.37 -26.81
N LEU A 212 17.26 -29.06 -26.10
CA LEU A 212 17.15 -30.52 -26.03
C LEU A 212 15.92 -31.03 -26.78
N GLY A 213 14.84 -30.26 -26.79
CA GLY A 213 13.64 -30.51 -27.57
C GLY A 213 12.78 -29.26 -27.78
N TYR A 214 11.68 -29.44 -28.52
CA TYR A 214 10.47 -28.60 -28.48
C TYR A 214 9.25 -29.34 -29.04
N ALA A 215 8.05 -28.86 -28.71
CA ALA A 215 6.79 -29.24 -29.32
C ALA A 215 6.24 -28.15 -30.27
N ASP A 216 5.77 -28.56 -31.44
CA ASP A 216 5.11 -27.76 -32.48
C ASP A 216 3.79 -28.44 -32.86
N GLY A 217 2.75 -28.19 -32.07
CA GLY A 217 1.49 -28.94 -32.11
C GLY A 217 1.72 -30.44 -31.86
N MET A 218 1.35 -31.29 -32.83
CA MET A 218 1.59 -32.75 -32.77
C MET A 218 3.00 -33.18 -33.24
N VAL A 219 3.94 -32.26 -33.47
CA VAL A 219 5.33 -32.59 -33.84
C VAL A 219 6.25 -32.32 -32.65
N ILE A 220 6.90 -33.36 -32.13
CA ILE A 220 8.00 -33.20 -31.17
C ILE A 220 9.32 -33.28 -31.94
N VAL A 221 10.16 -32.27 -31.79
CA VAL A 221 11.50 -32.21 -32.36
C VAL A 221 12.50 -32.40 -31.23
N ILE A 222 13.36 -33.41 -31.36
CA ILE A 222 14.43 -33.74 -30.41
C ILE A 222 15.77 -33.35 -31.02
N ASP A 223 16.66 -32.81 -30.19
CA ASP A 223 18.02 -32.48 -30.64
C ASP A 223 18.86 -33.73 -30.97
N ALA A 224 19.70 -33.62 -32.00
CA ALA A 224 20.48 -34.74 -32.53
C ALA A 224 21.64 -35.23 -31.64
N ASP A 225 22.23 -34.38 -30.78
CA ASP A 225 23.41 -34.72 -29.97
C ASP A 225 23.37 -34.24 -28.50
N ALA A 226 22.17 -33.88 -28.01
CA ALA A 226 21.91 -33.26 -26.71
C ALA A 226 22.65 -31.92 -26.55
N ALA A 227 22.57 -31.09 -27.60
CA ALA A 227 23.26 -29.82 -27.76
C ALA A 227 24.79 -29.95 -27.53
N GLY A 228 25.37 -31.01 -28.08
CA GLY A 228 26.79 -31.37 -28.02
C GLY A 228 27.21 -32.20 -26.80
N ARG A 229 26.27 -32.65 -25.95
CA ARG A 229 26.57 -33.24 -24.62
C ARG A 229 26.19 -34.72 -24.47
N SER A 230 25.73 -35.37 -25.54
CA SER A 230 25.32 -36.78 -25.63
C SER A 230 24.11 -37.22 -24.79
N TRP A 231 23.15 -37.86 -25.46
CA TRP A 231 21.98 -38.46 -24.83
C TRP A 231 22.32 -39.66 -23.93
N PHE A 232 21.66 -39.74 -22.77
CA PHE A 232 21.41 -41.00 -22.08
C PHE A 232 20.18 -41.67 -22.73
N ILE A 233 20.42 -42.80 -23.37
CA ILE A 233 19.40 -43.62 -24.03
C ILE A 233 19.16 -44.84 -23.13
N ASP A 234 18.26 -44.66 -22.17
CA ASP A 234 17.93 -45.69 -21.20
C ASP A 234 17.36 -46.95 -21.87
N ARG A 235 17.91 -48.13 -21.60
CA ARG A 235 17.47 -49.43 -22.14
C ARG A 235 16.62 -50.24 -21.14
N THR A 236 16.59 -49.77 -19.91
CA THR A 236 16.05 -50.31 -18.67
C THR A 236 14.93 -49.40 -18.11
N ALA A 237 14.43 -48.50 -18.96
CA ALA A 237 13.55 -47.37 -18.68
C ALA A 237 12.23 -47.66 -17.96
N SER A 238 11.83 -48.92 -17.78
CA SER A 238 10.67 -49.33 -16.99
C SER A 238 11.00 -49.67 -15.52
N VAL A 239 12.28 -49.63 -15.11
CA VAL A 239 12.73 -49.91 -13.74
C VAL A 239 13.66 -48.86 -13.12
N ASP A 240 14.10 -47.85 -13.89
CA ASP A 240 14.91 -46.70 -13.43
C ASP A 240 16.21 -47.09 -12.66
N GLU A 241 16.85 -48.21 -13.01
CA GLU A 241 17.93 -48.81 -12.18
C GLU A 241 19.21 -47.95 -12.10
N GLU A 242 19.38 -46.97 -12.98
CA GLU A 242 20.46 -46.01 -12.98
C GLU A 242 20.27 -44.82 -12.00
N PHE A 243 19.10 -44.69 -11.34
CA PHE A 243 18.74 -43.50 -10.54
C PHE A 243 18.37 -43.82 -9.08
N ASP A 244 18.67 -42.88 -8.18
CA ASP A 244 18.20 -42.94 -6.80
C ASP A 244 16.79 -42.31 -6.70
N LEU A 245 15.77 -43.16 -6.66
CA LEU A 245 14.37 -42.79 -6.46
C LEU A 245 14.05 -42.33 -5.02
N SER A 246 15.05 -42.28 -4.11
CA SER A 246 14.88 -41.86 -2.71
C SER A 246 15.49 -40.48 -2.40
N ASP A 247 16.16 -39.85 -3.36
CA ASP A 247 16.69 -38.49 -3.22
C ASP A 247 15.55 -37.44 -3.21
N VAL A 248 15.67 -36.48 -2.30
CA VAL A 248 14.68 -35.41 -2.05
C VAL A 248 14.88 -34.20 -2.94
N ASP A 249 16.07 -34.02 -3.54
CA ASP A 249 16.36 -32.94 -4.48
C ASP A 249 15.98 -33.30 -5.93
N GLY A 250 15.70 -34.58 -6.22
CA GLY A 250 15.18 -35.09 -7.50
C GLY A 250 15.61 -36.52 -7.80
N VAL A 251 15.03 -37.14 -8.84
CA VAL A 251 15.44 -38.49 -9.28
C VAL A 251 16.78 -38.38 -10.02
N ASN A 252 17.87 -38.49 -9.26
CA ASN A 252 19.23 -38.22 -9.73
C ASN A 252 19.98 -39.53 -9.97
N ALA A 253 20.79 -39.56 -11.04
CA ALA A 253 21.57 -40.72 -11.43
C ALA A 253 22.61 -41.08 -10.37
N VAL A 254 22.73 -42.38 -10.06
CA VAL A 254 23.75 -42.87 -9.13
C VAL A 254 25.13 -42.68 -9.76
N ALA A 255 26.12 -42.27 -8.95
CA ALA A 255 27.51 -42.12 -9.40
C ALA A 255 28.04 -43.42 -10.02
N GLU A 256 28.92 -43.29 -11.03
CA GLU A 256 29.45 -44.39 -11.86
C GLU A 256 28.43 -45.05 -12.83
N THR A 257 27.14 -44.67 -12.82
CA THR A 257 26.17 -45.14 -13.83
C THR A 257 26.35 -44.47 -15.20
N GLN A 258 25.73 -45.04 -16.22
CA GLN A 258 25.75 -44.52 -17.58
C GLN A 258 24.93 -43.24 -17.78
N ALA A 259 24.08 -42.87 -16.80
CA ALA A 259 23.24 -41.67 -16.84
C ALA A 259 23.94 -40.43 -16.26
N PHE A 260 24.84 -40.62 -15.27
CA PHE A 260 25.41 -39.58 -14.40
C PHE A 260 25.86 -38.27 -15.06
N ASP A 261 26.53 -38.32 -16.22
CA ASP A 261 27.05 -37.16 -16.95
C ASP A 261 26.32 -36.88 -18.29
N ARG A 262 25.08 -37.37 -18.47
CA ARG A 262 24.32 -37.26 -19.73
C ARG A 262 22.87 -36.83 -19.52
N TYR A 263 22.26 -36.23 -20.54
CA TYR A 263 20.87 -35.76 -20.50
C TYR A 263 19.90 -36.92 -20.78
N ASP A 264 18.88 -37.08 -19.95
CA ASP A 264 17.92 -38.18 -20.07
C ASP A 264 16.90 -37.94 -21.19
N LEU A 265 16.98 -38.74 -22.25
CA LEU A 265 16.06 -38.67 -23.39
C LEU A 265 14.62 -39.02 -22.99
N LEU A 266 14.42 -39.88 -21.98
CA LEU A 266 13.07 -40.21 -21.49
C LEU A 266 12.40 -38.98 -20.86
N SER A 267 13.13 -38.24 -20.02
CA SER A 267 12.66 -37.00 -19.41
C SER A 267 12.35 -35.92 -20.43
N THR A 268 13.20 -35.75 -21.46
CA THR A 268 12.89 -34.85 -22.58
C THR A 268 11.59 -35.25 -23.27
N LEU A 269 11.45 -36.52 -23.66
CA LEU A 269 10.24 -37.00 -24.33
C LEU A 269 8.98 -36.82 -23.48
N MET A 270 9.05 -36.96 -22.14
CA MET A 270 7.92 -36.70 -21.25
C MET A 270 7.61 -35.20 -21.10
N HIS A 271 8.61 -34.32 -21.05
CA HIS A 271 8.43 -32.87 -21.01
C HIS A 271 7.72 -32.37 -22.28
N GLU A 272 8.25 -32.72 -23.45
CA GLU A 272 7.69 -32.31 -24.73
C GLU A 272 6.28 -32.90 -24.95
N GLN A 273 6.00 -34.11 -24.45
CA GLN A 273 4.65 -34.67 -24.42
C GLN A 273 3.69 -33.86 -23.53
N GLY A 274 4.18 -33.25 -22.44
CA GLY A 274 3.41 -32.36 -21.59
C GLY A 274 2.94 -31.09 -22.30
N HIS A 275 3.76 -30.50 -23.18
CA HIS A 275 3.32 -29.40 -24.05
C HIS A 275 2.20 -29.83 -25.01
N VAL A 276 2.26 -31.05 -25.57
CA VAL A 276 1.16 -31.61 -26.40
C VAL A 276 -0.13 -31.80 -25.57
N LEU A 277 -0.01 -32.11 -24.27
CA LEU A 277 -1.15 -32.17 -23.33
C LEU A 277 -1.69 -30.79 -22.93
N GLY A 278 -1.06 -29.69 -23.34
CA GLY A 278 -1.45 -28.32 -22.99
C GLY A 278 -0.85 -27.79 -21.69
N LEU A 279 0.26 -28.36 -21.22
CA LEU A 279 1.04 -27.82 -20.10
C LEU A 279 2.07 -26.81 -20.59
N ALA A 280 2.17 -25.68 -19.88
CA ALA A 280 3.19 -24.67 -20.14
C ALA A 280 4.42 -24.86 -19.24
N ASP A 281 5.53 -24.30 -19.68
CA ASP A 281 6.85 -24.35 -19.06
C ASP A 281 6.87 -23.78 -17.63
N ARG A 282 7.70 -24.35 -16.75
CA ARG A 282 7.84 -23.95 -15.33
C ARG A 282 9.26 -23.48 -15.01
N SER A 283 9.38 -22.25 -14.52
CA SER A 283 10.66 -21.69 -14.04
C SER A 283 11.02 -22.06 -12.59
N PHE A 284 10.24 -22.94 -11.94
CA PHE A 284 10.43 -23.37 -10.55
C PHE A 284 9.99 -24.83 -10.36
N GLY A 285 10.55 -25.50 -9.33
CA GLY A 285 10.30 -26.92 -9.07
C GLY A 285 11.14 -27.85 -9.96
N GLN A 286 12.44 -27.97 -9.69
CA GLN A 286 13.42 -28.72 -10.51
C GLN A 286 13.11 -30.21 -10.72
N THR A 287 12.19 -30.78 -9.95
CA THR A 287 11.74 -32.18 -10.01
C THR A 287 10.49 -32.37 -10.89
N ASP A 288 9.78 -31.28 -11.19
CA ASP A 288 8.59 -31.27 -12.03
C ASP A 288 8.97 -31.51 -13.49
N VAL A 289 8.30 -32.46 -14.16
CA VAL A 289 8.58 -32.79 -15.56
C VAL A 289 8.50 -31.58 -16.49
N MET A 290 7.65 -30.58 -16.19
CA MET A 290 7.50 -29.35 -16.97
C MET A 290 8.48 -28.23 -16.59
N TYR A 291 9.54 -28.50 -15.82
CA TYR A 291 10.56 -27.50 -15.53
C TYR A 291 11.51 -27.27 -16.73
N ALA A 292 11.66 -26.02 -17.16
CA ALA A 292 12.22 -25.60 -18.46
C ALA A 292 13.68 -26.00 -18.78
N PHE A 293 14.42 -26.45 -17.78
CA PHE A 293 15.85 -26.76 -17.90
C PHE A 293 16.13 -28.16 -17.36
N LEU A 294 16.52 -29.14 -18.19
CA LEU A 294 16.96 -30.46 -17.73
C LEU A 294 18.43 -30.43 -17.30
N GLN A 295 18.79 -31.21 -16.27
CA GLN A 295 20.16 -31.36 -15.79
C GLN A 295 20.76 -32.69 -16.28
N ALA A 296 22.07 -32.71 -16.53
CA ALA A 296 22.79 -33.97 -16.79
C ALA A 296 22.70 -34.88 -15.56
N GLY A 297 22.47 -36.18 -15.78
CA GLY A 297 22.22 -37.15 -14.71
C GLY A 297 20.84 -37.07 -14.07
N GLN A 298 19.97 -36.11 -14.43
CA GLN A 298 18.64 -36.01 -13.82
C GLN A 298 17.58 -36.74 -14.66
N ARG A 299 16.68 -37.45 -13.97
CA ARG A 299 15.39 -37.88 -14.50
C ARG A 299 14.25 -37.11 -13.82
N ARG A 300 13.16 -36.93 -14.55
CA ARG A 300 11.89 -36.40 -14.06
C ARG A 300 10.77 -37.38 -14.35
N LEU A 301 9.71 -37.33 -13.56
CA LEU A 301 8.54 -38.20 -13.70
C LEU A 301 7.29 -37.32 -13.65
N PRO A 302 6.28 -37.54 -14.51
CA PRO A 302 5.03 -36.82 -14.42
C PRO A 302 4.28 -37.23 -13.14
N ALA A 303 3.71 -36.27 -12.43
CA ALA A 303 3.00 -36.51 -11.17
C ALA A 303 1.52 -36.91 -11.40
N LEU A 304 0.93 -37.68 -10.47
CA LEU A 304 -0.49 -38.03 -10.48
C LEU A 304 -1.36 -36.75 -10.57
N GLY A 305 -2.27 -36.70 -11.56
CA GLY A 305 -3.12 -35.53 -11.80
C GLY A 305 -2.43 -34.33 -12.47
N GLN A 306 -1.16 -34.42 -12.87
CA GLN A 306 -0.41 -33.25 -13.36
C GLN A 306 -1.01 -32.59 -14.63
N ALA A 307 -1.70 -33.35 -15.48
CA ALA A 307 -2.42 -32.85 -16.64
C ALA A 307 -3.96 -32.89 -16.47
N GLU A 308 -4.46 -32.95 -15.24
CA GLU A 308 -5.90 -32.92 -14.96
C GLU A 308 -6.50 -31.58 -15.42
N GLY A 309 -7.49 -31.65 -16.32
CA GLY A 309 -8.12 -30.48 -16.95
C GLY A 309 -7.32 -29.83 -18.09
N ALA A 310 -6.05 -30.20 -18.31
CA ALA A 310 -5.22 -29.65 -19.40
C ALA A 310 -5.79 -30.03 -20.78
N GLN A 311 -5.78 -29.08 -21.72
CA GLN A 311 -6.41 -29.23 -23.04
C GLN A 311 -5.36 -29.47 -24.12
N VAL A 312 -5.50 -30.56 -24.87
CA VAL A 312 -4.54 -30.97 -25.90
C VAL A 312 -4.25 -29.85 -26.90
N SER A 313 -2.97 -29.56 -27.10
CA SER A 313 -2.52 -28.52 -28.04
C SER A 313 -2.52 -29.03 -29.48
N LEU A 314 -3.61 -28.75 -30.20
CA LEU A 314 -3.79 -29.13 -31.61
C LEU A 314 -3.15 -28.15 -32.62
N VAL A 315 -2.61 -27.02 -32.15
CA VAL A 315 -2.12 -25.90 -32.96
C VAL A 315 -0.91 -25.27 -32.25
N ALA A 316 0.09 -24.82 -33.00
CA ALA A 316 1.24 -24.11 -32.44
C ALA A 316 0.83 -22.72 -31.90
N ASP A 317 0.91 -22.53 -30.58
CA ASP A 317 0.65 -21.26 -29.89
C ASP A 317 1.90 -20.85 -29.08
N GLY A 318 2.94 -20.44 -29.80
CA GLY A 318 4.31 -20.37 -29.29
C GLY A 318 5.09 -21.67 -29.48
N VAL A 319 6.39 -21.61 -29.21
CA VAL A 319 7.28 -22.77 -29.13
C VAL A 319 8.11 -22.60 -27.86
N GLU A 320 7.78 -23.39 -26.84
CA GLU A 320 8.57 -23.58 -25.63
C GLU A 320 9.65 -24.64 -25.92
N TYR A 321 10.77 -24.62 -25.20
CA TYR A 321 11.95 -25.45 -25.52
C TYR A 321 12.57 -25.98 -24.23
N LEU A 322 12.61 -27.31 -24.04
CA LEU A 322 13.45 -27.87 -23.00
C LEU A 322 14.91 -27.56 -23.30
N THR A 323 15.63 -27.02 -22.31
CA THR A 323 17.03 -26.63 -22.46
C THR A 323 17.96 -27.37 -21.49
N ALA A 324 19.23 -27.49 -21.86
CA ALA A 324 20.27 -28.08 -21.02
C ALA A 324 20.80 -27.04 -20.02
N ALA A 325 20.64 -27.33 -18.73
CA ALA A 325 21.26 -26.58 -17.64
C ALA A 325 22.70 -27.05 -17.40
N PHE A 326 23.65 -26.11 -17.42
CA PHE A 326 25.02 -26.39 -17.00
C PHE A 326 25.11 -26.41 -15.48
N VAL A 327 25.28 -27.61 -14.91
CA VAL A 327 25.43 -27.78 -13.46
C VAL A 327 26.91 -27.66 -13.06
N TRP A 328 27.23 -26.72 -12.17
CA TRP A 328 28.57 -26.57 -11.60
C TRP A 328 28.88 -27.70 -10.62
N THR A 329 29.94 -28.44 -10.90
CA THR A 329 30.51 -29.48 -10.02
C THR A 329 31.77 -29.00 -9.32
N GLY A 330 32.54 -28.09 -9.95
CA GLY A 330 33.85 -27.64 -9.47
C GLY A 330 34.93 -28.73 -9.49
N ALA A 331 34.73 -29.83 -10.24
CA ALA A 331 35.54 -31.04 -10.13
C ALA A 331 37.02 -30.90 -10.54
N ALA A 332 37.40 -29.87 -11.33
CA ALA A 332 38.81 -29.58 -11.62
C ALA A 332 39.52 -28.82 -10.48
N GLY A 333 38.75 -28.23 -9.55
CA GLY A 333 39.29 -27.57 -8.34
C GLY A 333 40.04 -26.26 -8.57
N ASP A 334 40.02 -25.71 -9.79
CA ASP A 334 40.69 -24.44 -10.14
C ASP A 334 39.77 -23.19 -10.04
N GLY A 335 38.45 -23.40 -9.88
CA GLY A 335 37.44 -22.33 -9.80
C GLY A 335 37.13 -21.65 -11.13
N ASN A 336 37.70 -22.09 -12.26
CA ASN A 336 37.54 -21.43 -13.55
C ASN A 336 36.21 -21.80 -14.22
N ALA A 337 35.33 -20.82 -14.44
CA ALA A 337 34.04 -21.01 -15.08
C ALA A 337 34.14 -21.42 -16.56
N ALA A 338 35.23 -21.06 -17.25
CA ALA A 338 35.49 -21.46 -18.64
C ALA A 338 36.21 -22.81 -18.76
N ASN A 339 36.54 -23.49 -17.66
CA ASN A 339 37.05 -24.86 -17.69
C ASN A 339 35.89 -25.86 -17.65
N GLY A 340 35.66 -26.56 -18.77
CA GLY A 340 34.57 -27.52 -18.91
C GLY A 340 34.59 -28.65 -17.87
N ALA A 341 35.77 -29.02 -17.35
CA ALA A 341 35.90 -30.04 -16.31
C ALA A 341 35.37 -29.61 -14.93
N ASN A 342 34.85 -28.38 -14.76
CA ASN A 342 34.09 -27.95 -13.59
C ASN A 342 32.56 -28.03 -13.75
N TRP A 343 32.07 -28.51 -14.90
CA TRP A 343 30.65 -28.61 -15.21
C TRP A 343 30.27 -30.07 -15.52
N ALA A 344 29.03 -30.46 -15.20
CA ALA A 344 28.51 -31.79 -15.54
C ALA A 344 28.56 -32.02 -17.06
N GLY A 345 28.93 -33.23 -17.48
CA GLY A 345 29.21 -33.55 -18.89
C GLY A 345 30.55 -33.03 -19.42
N GLY A 346 31.35 -32.28 -18.64
CA GLY A 346 32.72 -31.88 -18.98
C GLY A 346 32.88 -30.77 -20.02
N VAL A 347 31.78 -30.11 -20.41
CA VAL A 347 31.75 -29.04 -21.43
C VAL A 347 31.59 -27.67 -20.75
N ALA A 348 32.30 -26.65 -21.22
CA ALA A 348 32.17 -25.29 -20.67
C ALA A 348 30.92 -24.58 -21.23
N PRO A 349 30.24 -23.73 -20.44
CA PRO A 349 29.17 -22.87 -20.92
C PRO A 349 29.58 -21.95 -22.09
N SER A 350 28.57 -21.52 -22.82
CA SER A 350 28.63 -20.63 -23.97
C SER A 350 27.57 -19.53 -23.87
N THR A 351 27.23 -18.88 -24.98
CA THR A 351 26.26 -17.76 -24.97
C THR A 351 24.82 -18.28 -24.99
N MET A 352 23.93 -17.63 -24.23
CA MET A 352 22.54 -18.03 -23.95
C MET A 352 22.38 -19.32 -23.11
N ASP A 353 23.46 -19.84 -22.52
CA ASP A 353 23.36 -21.04 -21.66
C ASP A 353 22.90 -20.68 -20.23
N ASP A 354 22.23 -21.63 -19.58
CA ASP A 354 21.70 -21.54 -18.22
C ASP A 354 22.67 -22.16 -17.19
N LEU A 355 23.02 -21.40 -16.14
CA LEU A 355 24.04 -21.79 -15.17
C LEU A 355 23.43 -22.16 -13.81
N VAL A 356 23.62 -23.40 -13.37
CA VAL A 356 23.08 -23.93 -12.10
C VAL A 356 24.20 -24.28 -11.12
N PHE A 357 24.24 -23.59 -9.99
CA PHE A 357 25.19 -23.84 -8.91
C PHE A 357 24.53 -24.67 -7.80
N GLY A 358 24.82 -25.98 -7.78
CA GLY A 358 24.30 -26.95 -6.82
C GLY A 358 24.91 -26.81 -5.42
N SER A 359 24.90 -27.89 -4.63
CA SER A 359 25.58 -27.95 -3.32
C SER A 359 27.09 -28.22 -3.43
N ALA A 360 27.55 -28.76 -4.56
CA ALA A 360 28.94 -29.09 -4.85
C ALA A 360 29.77 -27.88 -5.32
N GLY A 361 31.10 -27.97 -5.18
CA GLY A 361 32.02 -27.00 -5.77
C GLY A 361 31.95 -25.56 -5.22
N ALA A 362 31.34 -25.35 -4.05
CA ALA A 362 31.18 -24.01 -3.45
C ALA A 362 32.53 -23.34 -3.14
N GLY A 363 32.67 -22.08 -3.57
CA GLY A 363 33.89 -21.28 -3.43
C GLY A 363 33.89 -20.05 -4.32
N THR A 364 35.08 -19.53 -4.64
CA THR A 364 35.24 -18.47 -5.65
C THR A 364 35.17 -19.08 -7.05
N ILE A 365 34.28 -18.53 -7.88
CA ILE A 365 34.08 -18.93 -9.27
C ILE A 365 34.54 -17.77 -10.15
N ASP A 366 35.46 -18.02 -11.08
CA ASP A 366 36.07 -16.98 -11.93
C ASP A 366 35.62 -17.10 -13.40
N PHE A 367 34.92 -16.07 -13.86
CA PHE A 367 34.42 -15.87 -15.22
C PHE A 367 35.44 -15.15 -16.12
N SER A 368 36.66 -14.85 -15.65
CA SER A 368 37.72 -14.19 -16.43
C SER A 368 38.13 -14.94 -17.72
N GLY A 369 37.85 -16.25 -17.78
CA GLY A 369 38.05 -17.07 -18.98
C GLY A 369 37.01 -16.89 -20.08
N PHE A 370 35.85 -16.27 -19.79
CA PHE A 370 34.86 -15.91 -20.80
C PHE A 370 35.16 -14.53 -21.43
N ALA A 371 34.57 -14.24 -22.58
CA ALA A 371 34.65 -12.90 -23.16
C ALA A 371 33.86 -11.90 -22.28
N PRO A 372 34.32 -10.65 -22.14
CA PRO A 372 33.50 -9.59 -21.54
C PRO A 372 32.17 -9.46 -22.28
N ASN A 373 31.09 -9.36 -21.51
CA ASN A 373 29.70 -9.38 -21.97
C ASN A 373 29.28 -10.70 -22.66
N THR A 374 29.90 -11.85 -22.34
CA THR A 374 29.27 -13.15 -22.62
C THR A 374 27.90 -13.17 -21.95
N ARG A 375 26.87 -13.50 -22.74
CA ARG A 375 25.47 -13.52 -22.30
C ARG A 375 25.10 -14.89 -21.77
N PHE A 376 24.56 -14.95 -20.58
CA PHE A 376 23.91 -16.15 -20.03
C PHE A 376 22.39 -15.96 -20.01
N GLN A 377 21.65 -17.06 -20.06
CA GLN A 377 20.20 -17.01 -19.97
C GLN A 377 19.80 -16.79 -18.50
N THR A 378 19.71 -17.84 -17.69
CA THR A 378 19.56 -17.73 -16.23
C THR A 378 20.86 -17.99 -15.48
N ILE A 379 20.94 -17.49 -14.24
CA ILE A 379 21.87 -17.99 -13.22
C ILE A 379 21.05 -18.43 -12.01
N GLN A 380 21.16 -19.68 -11.61
CA GLN A 380 20.49 -20.23 -10.43
C GLN A 380 21.50 -20.75 -9.41
N ILE A 381 21.31 -20.43 -8.13
CA ILE A 381 22.19 -20.86 -7.04
C ILE A 381 21.35 -21.58 -5.98
N ASN A 382 21.45 -22.91 -5.97
CA ASN A 382 20.76 -23.80 -5.02
C ASN A 382 21.57 -24.04 -3.74
N GLY A 383 22.91 -24.04 -3.83
CA GLY A 383 23.81 -24.16 -2.67
C GLY A 383 24.19 -22.82 -2.03
N SER A 384 25.09 -22.85 -1.05
CA SER A 384 25.57 -21.64 -0.36
C SER A 384 27.09 -21.59 -0.26
N GLY A 385 27.65 -20.39 -0.16
CA GLY A 385 29.10 -20.15 -0.13
C GLY A 385 29.73 -19.78 -1.47
N PHE A 386 28.94 -19.65 -2.55
CA PHE A 386 29.45 -19.24 -3.85
C PHE A 386 29.84 -17.76 -3.87
N THR A 387 30.92 -17.45 -4.60
CA THR A 387 31.40 -16.09 -4.84
C THR A 387 31.75 -15.95 -6.32
N LEU A 388 30.81 -15.45 -7.12
CA LEU A 388 30.99 -15.29 -8.57
C LEU A 388 31.79 -14.02 -8.86
N THR A 389 32.86 -14.12 -9.63
CA THR A 389 33.86 -13.06 -9.92
C THR A 389 34.34 -13.18 -11.37
N GLY A 390 35.01 -12.16 -11.92
CA GLY A 390 35.62 -12.23 -13.26
C GLY A 390 35.22 -11.08 -14.18
N ASN A 391 35.08 -11.39 -15.47
CA ASN A 391 34.65 -10.42 -16.50
C ASN A 391 33.15 -10.08 -16.38
N SER A 392 32.73 -9.00 -17.05
CA SER A 392 31.33 -8.60 -17.17
C SER A 392 30.50 -9.64 -17.93
N ILE A 393 29.21 -9.74 -17.60
CA ILE A 393 28.24 -10.62 -18.26
C ILE A 393 26.99 -9.85 -18.72
N GLU A 394 26.29 -10.41 -19.71
CA GLU A 394 24.90 -10.03 -20.01
C GLU A 394 23.94 -11.08 -19.44
N LEU A 395 22.78 -10.66 -18.93
CA LEU A 395 21.79 -11.55 -18.31
C LEU A 395 20.40 -11.38 -18.94
N TYR A 396 19.79 -12.50 -19.36
CA TYR A 396 18.55 -12.51 -20.15
C TYR A 396 17.32 -13.07 -19.42
N GLY A 397 17.48 -14.02 -18.48
CA GLY A 397 16.40 -14.71 -17.77
C GLY A 397 16.42 -14.61 -16.24
N GLY A 398 17.34 -13.84 -15.66
CA GLY A 398 17.37 -13.51 -14.23
C GLY A 398 18.38 -14.28 -13.37
N LEU A 399 18.45 -13.90 -12.11
CA LEU A 399 19.33 -14.49 -11.08
C LEU A 399 18.50 -14.98 -9.90
N THR A 400 18.46 -16.29 -9.67
CA THR A 400 17.61 -16.92 -8.66
C THR A 400 18.44 -17.65 -7.61
N VAL A 401 18.25 -17.29 -6.34
CA VAL A 401 18.97 -17.86 -5.19
C VAL A 401 17.98 -18.63 -4.33
N ASN A 402 18.16 -19.96 -4.32
CA ASN A 402 17.21 -20.96 -3.81
C ASN A 402 17.73 -21.73 -2.58
N ASN A 403 18.93 -21.44 -2.08
CA ASN A 403 19.42 -22.09 -0.86
C ASN A 403 18.54 -21.73 0.36
N ALA A 404 18.26 -22.70 1.23
CA ALA A 404 17.38 -22.49 2.38
C ALA A 404 17.99 -21.56 3.44
N THR A 405 19.30 -21.68 3.66
CA THR A 405 20.08 -20.84 4.58
C THR A 405 21.49 -20.56 4.03
N GLY A 406 22.14 -19.51 4.54
CA GLY A 406 23.52 -19.17 4.18
C GLY A 406 23.64 -18.06 3.13
N THR A 407 24.87 -17.75 2.74
CA THR A 407 25.19 -16.54 1.96
C THR A 407 25.83 -16.88 0.62
N ASN A 408 25.43 -16.17 -0.43
CA ASN A 408 26.05 -16.18 -1.75
C ASN A 408 26.45 -14.76 -2.17
N ASN A 409 27.55 -14.64 -2.92
CA ASN A 409 28.09 -13.35 -3.38
C ASN A 409 28.20 -13.34 -4.91
N VAL A 410 27.81 -12.23 -5.54
CA VAL A 410 28.01 -11.98 -6.96
C VAL A 410 28.72 -10.63 -7.12
N ALA A 411 29.98 -10.68 -7.56
CA ALA A 411 30.85 -9.54 -7.81
C ALA A 411 31.04 -9.28 -9.32
N LEU A 412 30.32 -10.00 -10.18
CA LEU A 412 30.26 -9.77 -11.62
C LEU A 412 29.61 -8.42 -11.93
N GLU A 413 30.11 -7.73 -12.94
CA GLU A 413 29.41 -6.63 -13.60
C GLU A 413 28.31 -7.22 -14.49
N ILE A 414 27.05 -6.81 -14.30
CA ILE A 414 25.89 -7.40 -14.97
C ILE A 414 25.20 -6.34 -15.85
N THR A 415 25.12 -6.60 -17.14
CA THR A 415 24.28 -5.82 -18.07
C THR A 415 22.95 -6.53 -18.31
N LEU A 416 21.84 -5.84 -18.05
CA LEU A 416 20.49 -6.36 -18.28
C LEU A 416 20.10 -6.14 -19.74
N VAL A 417 19.80 -7.22 -20.48
CA VAL A 417 19.43 -7.11 -21.92
C VAL A 417 17.92 -7.11 -22.18
N ASN A 418 17.12 -7.51 -21.18
CA ASN A 418 15.68 -7.28 -21.10
C ASN A 418 15.28 -7.15 -19.61
N ALA A 419 13.99 -7.03 -19.28
CA ALA A 419 13.50 -6.87 -17.91
C ALA A 419 13.85 -8.09 -17.00
N GLN A 420 14.76 -7.92 -16.03
CA GLN A 420 15.25 -9.02 -15.19
C GLN A 420 14.62 -9.04 -13.79
N THR A 421 14.48 -10.24 -13.22
CA THR A 421 14.27 -10.45 -11.78
C THR A 421 15.53 -11.02 -11.13
N ILE A 422 15.90 -10.49 -9.97
CA ILE A 422 16.88 -11.05 -9.05
C ILE A 422 16.13 -11.48 -7.78
N MET A 423 16.01 -12.79 -7.59
CA MET A 423 15.23 -13.40 -6.52
C MET A 423 16.14 -14.05 -5.47
N ASN A 424 15.89 -13.78 -4.19
CA ASN A 424 16.45 -14.56 -3.08
C ASN A 424 15.30 -15.21 -2.30
N ALA A 425 14.97 -16.45 -2.65
CA ALA A 425 13.70 -17.08 -2.31
C ALA A 425 13.47 -17.19 -0.80
N ASN A 426 14.47 -17.64 -0.04
CA ASN A 426 14.29 -18.10 1.34
C ASN A 426 14.74 -17.09 2.40
N SER A 427 13.94 -16.92 3.45
CA SER A 427 14.22 -15.96 4.54
C SER A 427 15.48 -16.23 5.36
N GLY A 428 16.01 -17.46 5.30
CA GLY A 428 17.29 -17.82 5.91
C GLY A 428 18.53 -17.49 5.06
N ALA A 429 18.35 -17.06 3.81
CA ALA A 429 19.42 -16.84 2.84
C ALA A 429 19.74 -15.36 2.61
N VAL A 430 20.99 -15.08 2.22
CA VAL A 430 21.49 -13.74 1.91
C VAL A 430 22.21 -13.74 0.57
N LEU A 431 21.83 -12.81 -0.31
CA LEU A 431 22.50 -12.53 -1.58
C LEU A 431 23.23 -11.19 -1.48
N ASN A 432 24.55 -11.18 -1.66
CA ASN A 432 25.35 -9.97 -1.75
C ASN A 432 25.69 -9.67 -3.22
N LEU A 433 25.26 -8.52 -3.72
CA LEU A 433 25.60 -8.00 -5.05
C LEU A 433 26.62 -6.87 -4.90
N SER A 434 27.81 -7.06 -5.46
CA SER A 434 28.95 -6.14 -5.28
C SER A 434 29.59 -5.65 -6.59
N GLY A 435 29.30 -6.29 -7.73
CA GLY A 435 29.58 -5.72 -9.04
C GLY A 435 28.47 -4.77 -9.51
N PRO A 436 28.73 -3.87 -10.48
CA PRO A 436 27.72 -2.96 -11.02
C PRO A 436 26.57 -3.69 -11.73
N ILE A 437 25.40 -3.04 -11.80
CA ILE A 437 24.22 -3.53 -12.52
C ILE A 437 23.74 -2.44 -13.49
N HIS A 438 23.93 -2.66 -14.79
CA HIS A 438 23.57 -1.74 -15.86
C HIS A 438 22.18 -2.08 -16.39
N THR A 439 21.18 -1.24 -16.08
CA THR A 439 19.80 -1.38 -16.59
C THR A 439 19.65 -0.93 -18.06
N GLY A 440 20.73 -0.42 -18.67
CA GLY A 440 20.78 -0.08 -20.09
C GLY A 440 19.75 0.99 -20.49
N GLY A 441 19.16 0.83 -21.68
CA GLY A 441 18.08 1.68 -22.19
C GLY A 441 16.67 1.12 -21.93
N LEU A 442 16.50 0.23 -20.95
CA LEU A 442 15.24 -0.48 -20.70
C LEU A 442 14.21 0.44 -20.04
N LEU A 443 13.46 1.21 -20.82
CA LEU A 443 12.43 2.14 -20.34
C LEU A 443 11.23 1.42 -19.67
N GLY A 444 11.37 1.06 -18.40
CA GLY A 444 10.28 0.53 -17.58
C GLY A 444 9.22 1.61 -17.29
N THR A 445 8.13 1.61 -18.05
CA THR A 445 7.15 2.71 -18.02
C THR A 445 6.18 2.61 -16.84
N SER A 446 6.07 3.70 -16.08
CA SER A 446 5.13 3.84 -14.96
C SER A 446 3.68 4.11 -15.42
N SER A 447 3.16 3.28 -16.33
CA SER A 447 1.78 3.38 -16.82
C SER A 447 1.23 2.04 -17.33
N VAL A 448 0.48 1.35 -16.48
CA VAL A 448 -0.45 0.24 -16.79
C VAL A 448 0.17 -1.11 -17.22
N PHE A 449 1.34 -1.18 -17.86
CA PHE A 449 1.88 -2.45 -18.40
C PHE A 449 3.23 -2.93 -17.83
N ASN A 450 3.18 -3.38 -16.58
CA ASN A 450 3.86 -4.55 -15.98
C ASN A 450 5.27 -5.02 -16.40
N THR A 451 6.17 -4.18 -16.93
CA THR A 451 7.61 -4.50 -17.05
C THR A 451 8.49 -3.48 -16.32
N SER A 452 9.31 -3.97 -15.38
CA SER A 452 10.34 -3.19 -14.68
C SER A 452 11.71 -3.65 -15.16
N ALA A 453 12.67 -2.75 -15.34
CA ALA A 453 13.97 -3.13 -15.90
C ALA A 453 14.75 -4.09 -14.97
N LEU A 454 14.66 -3.84 -13.66
CA LEU A 454 15.23 -4.67 -12.62
C LEU A 454 14.21 -4.86 -11.48
N THR A 455 13.93 -6.10 -11.13
CA THR A 455 13.06 -6.47 -10.00
C THR A 455 13.85 -7.22 -8.95
N PHE A 456 13.75 -6.82 -7.68
CA PHE A 456 14.29 -7.56 -6.53
C PHE A 456 13.14 -8.25 -5.79
N ASP A 457 13.23 -9.57 -5.58
CA ASP A 457 12.12 -10.37 -5.01
C ASP A 457 12.60 -11.48 -4.04
N GLY A 458 11.65 -12.12 -3.35
CA GLY A 458 11.83 -13.24 -2.44
C GLY A 458 11.68 -12.90 -0.96
N ALA A 459 11.80 -13.91 -0.09
CA ALA A 459 11.75 -13.73 1.36
C ALA A 459 13.13 -13.49 2.00
N GLY A 460 14.22 -13.81 1.28
CA GLY A 460 15.60 -13.61 1.71
C GLY A 460 16.09 -12.18 1.52
N ASN A 461 17.20 -11.83 2.17
CA ASN A 461 17.74 -10.48 2.12
C ASN A 461 18.70 -10.30 0.92
N ILE A 462 18.64 -9.15 0.25
CA ILE A 462 19.52 -8.80 -0.87
C ILE A 462 20.30 -7.54 -0.51
N ASN A 463 21.63 -7.62 -0.46
CA ASN A 463 22.50 -6.50 -0.14
C ASN A 463 23.18 -6.00 -1.41
N VAL A 464 22.89 -4.77 -1.84
CA VAL A 464 23.49 -4.14 -3.02
C VAL A 464 24.55 -3.14 -2.58
N SER A 465 25.77 -3.40 -3.06
CA SER A 465 27.00 -2.65 -2.80
C SER A 465 27.78 -2.28 -4.07
N GLY A 466 27.44 -2.88 -5.22
CA GLY A 466 27.75 -2.33 -6.53
C GLY A 466 26.73 -1.25 -6.95
N THR A 467 27.08 -0.41 -7.92
CA THR A 467 26.21 0.67 -8.40
C THR A 467 25.14 0.15 -9.36
N ILE A 468 23.93 0.72 -9.30
CA ILE A 468 22.88 0.54 -10.30
C ILE A 468 22.78 1.81 -11.17
N ASP A 469 22.80 1.66 -12.49
CA ASP A 469 22.69 2.77 -13.45
C ASP A 469 21.88 2.41 -14.71
N GLY A 470 21.72 3.37 -15.63
CA GLY A 470 20.91 3.26 -16.85
C GLY A 470 19.54 3.96 -16.76
N GLN A 471 18.67 3.72 -17.72
CA GLN A 471 17.35 4.37 -17.80
C GLN A 471 16.21 3.53 -17.17
N GLY A 472 16.57 2.37 -16.60
CA GLY A 472 15.61 1.41 -16.08
C GLY A 472 14.99 1.78 -14.74
N SER A 473 13.78 1.27 -14.52
CA SER A 473 13.11 1.26 -13.23
C SER A 473 13.58 0.09 -12.35
N VAL A 474 13.59 0.31 -11.05
CA VAL A 474 13.94 -0.69 -10.03
C VAL A 474 12.70 -0.98 -9.18
N THR A 475 12.23 -2.23 -9.19
CA THR A 475 11.03 -2.66 -8.44
C THR A 475 11.42 -3.58 -7.28
N LYS A 476 10.73 -3.44 -6.14
CA LYS A 476 10.92 -4.29 -4.95
C LYS A 476 9.62 -5.03 -4.61
N LEU A 477 9.67 -6.34 -4.83
CA LEU A 477 8.66 -7.34 -4.45
C LEU A 477 9.20 -8.21 -3.29
N GLY A 478 8.38 -9.13 -2.78
CA GLY A 478 8.81 -10.08 -1.75
C GLY A 478 8.95 -9.48 -0.34
N ARG A 479 8.94 -10.36 0.67
CA ARG A 479 9.00 -9.96 2.10
C ARG A 479 10.41 -9.67 2.62
N GLY A 480 11.45 -10.07 1.89
CA GLY A 480 12.85 -9.82 2.26
C GLY A 480 13.23 -8.34 2.25
N ALA A 481 14.35 -8.00 2.88
CA ALA A 481 14.91 -6.65 2.85
C ALA A 481 15.92 -6.48 1.71
N LEU A 482 15.78 -5.40 0.94
CA LEU A 482 16.78 -4.93 -0.02
C LEU A 482 17.61 -3.82 0.63
N ALA A 483 18.92 -3.98 0.78
CA ALA A 483 19.80 -2.93 1.27
C ALA A 483 20.49 -2.23 0.09
N LEU A 484 20.20 -0.94 -0.12
CA LEU A 484 20.87 -0.11 -1.13
C LEU A 484 21.90 0.80 -0.43
N SER A 485 23.17 0.37 -0.45
CA SER A 485 24.23 0.97 0.38
C SER A 485 25.08 2.04 -0.30
N VAL A 486 25.05 2.13 -1.63
CA VAL A 486 25.86 3.04 -2.45
C VAL A 486 25.03 4.09 -3.18
N ALA A 487 25.71 5.05 -3.83
CA ALA A 487 25.07 6.03 -4.70
C ALA A 487 24.78 5.39 -6.06
N ASN A 488 23.53 5.43 -6.49
CA ASN A 488 23.07 4.90 -7.76
C ASN A 488 22.76 6.05 -8.72
N THR A 489 22.78 5.78 -10.02
CA THR A 489 22.57 6.79 -11.08
C THR A 489 21.57 6.36 -12.14
N TYR A 490 20.65 5.44 -11.81
CA TYR A 490 19.55 5.11 -12.72
C TYR A 490 18.49 6.23 -12.78
N GLU A 491 17.88 6.40 -13.95
CA GLU A 491 16.91 7.49 -14.22
C GLU A 491 15.45 7.07 -14.02
N GLY A 492 15.14 5.76 -14.03
CA GLY A 492 13.79 5.23 -13.88
C GLY A 492 13.27 5.29 -12.44
N ILE A 493 11.97 4.99 -12.27
CA ILE A 493 11.32 5.00 -10.95
C ILE A 493 11.85 3.88 -10.02
N THR A 494 11.78 4.09 -8.71
CA THR A 494 11.88 3.00 -7.72
C THR A 494 10.49 2.63 -7.21
N ASP A 495 9.99 1.43 -7.49
CA ASP A 495 8.63 1.01 -7.11
C ASP A 495 8.64 -0.08 -6.02
N LEU A 496 8.29 0.28 -4.79
CA LEU A 496 8.25 -0.64 -3.66
C LEU A 496 6.82 -1.15 -3.44
N ARG A 497 6.58 -2.43 -3.77
CA ARG A 497 5.28 -3.08 -3.59
C ARG A 497 5.22 -4.00 -2.38
N GLN A 498 6.36 -4.55 -1.94
CA GLN A 498 6.37 -5.41 -0.75
C GLN A 498 7.69 -5.36 0.01
N GLY A 499 7.59 -5.50 1.34
CA GLY A 499 8.74 -5.64 2.22
C GLY A 499 9.46 -4.31 2.44
N VAL A 500 10.78 -4.33 2.37
CA VAL A 500 11.62 -3.22 2.87
C VAL A 500 12.74 -2.88 1.89
N VAL A 501 12.96 -1.58 1.66
CA VAL A 501 14.27 -1.08 1.20
C VAL A 501 14.93 -0.32 2.34
N VAL A 502 16.14 -0.72 2.71
CA VAL A 502 16.98 -0.05 3.71
C VAL A 502 18.07 0.71 2.98
N THR A 503 18.34 1.96 3.37
CA THR A 503 19.47 2.70 2.83
C THR A 503 20.20 3.56 3.85
N SER A 504 21.50 3.68 3.64
CA SER A 504 22.42 4.61 4.30
C SER A 504 23.16 5.51 3.29
N ASN A 505 22.56 5.75 2.12
CA ASN A 505 23.12 6.64 1.10
C ASN A 505 22.02 7.56 0.53
N GLY A 506 22.29 8.86 0.46
CA GLY A 506 21.33 9.86 -0.02
C GLY A 506 20.91 9.68 -1.49
N ASN A 507 21.77 9.04 -2.30
CA ASN A 507 21.58 8.84 -3.74
C ASN A 507 21.21 7.37 -4.08
N ALA A 508 20.73 6.58 -3.12
CA ALA A 508 20.44 5.15 -3.35
C ALA A 508 19.31 4.87 -4.36
N PHE A 509 18.43 5.85 -4.60
CA PHE A 509 17.24 5.72 -5.45
C PHE A 509 17.41 6.27 -6.88
N GLY A 510 18.66 6.48 -7.33
CA GLY A 510 18.92 7.13 -8.61
C GLY A 510 18.37 8.55 -8.65
N THR A 511 17.84 8.99 -9.79
CA THR A 511 17.23 10.33 -9.96
C THR A 511 15.69 10.30 -10.07
N GLY A 512 15.09 9.11 -10.18
CA GLY A 512 13.66 8.94 -10.40
C GLY A 512 12.76 9.19 -9.17
N LEU A 513 11.45 9.09 -9.40
CA LEU A 513 10.41 9.04 -8.36
C LEU A 513 10.51 7.73 -7.57
N VAL A 514 10.37 7.81 -6.24
CA VAL A 514 10.16 6.64 -5.37
C VAL A 514 8.66 6.48 -5.10
N THR A 515 8.08 5.33 -5.43
CA THR A 515 6.71 4.95 -5.04
C THR A 515 6.74 3.88 -3.94
N VAL A 516 5.89 4.06 -2.92
CA VAL A 516 5.72 3.09 -1.83
C VAL A 516 4.24 2.73 -1.71
N GLN A 517 3.92 1.44 -1.94
CA GLN A 517 2.56 0.92 -1.98
C GLN A 517 2.16 0.25 -0.65
N ALA A 518 1.01 -0.43 -0.61
CA ALA A 518 0.57 -1.16 0.58
C ALA A 518 1.57 -2.27 0.97
N GLY A 519 1.97 -2.35 2.24
CA GLY A 519 2.88 -3.39 2.71
C GLY A 519 4.35 -3.21 2.30
N ALA A 520 4.76 -2.00 1.91
CA ALA A 520 6.13 -1.63 1.61
C ALA A 520 6.68 -0.52 2.53
N SER A 521 8.00 -0.43 2.69
CA SER A 521 8.65 0.57 3.57
C SER A 521 10.05 0.99 3.08
N VAL A 522 10.30 2.30 2.96
CA VAL A 522 11.64 2.88 2.86
C VAL A 522 12.16 3.16 4.28
N ARG A 523 13.33 2.61 4.62
CA ARG A 523 13.98 2.78 5.92
C ARG A 523 15.33 3.49 5.77
N LEU A 524 15.43 4.70 6.32
CA LEU A 524 16.64 5.54 6.27
C LEU A 524 17.51 5.34 7.52
N SER A 525 18.83 5.43 7.35
CA SER A 525 19.82 5.38 8.42
C SER A 525 21.04 6.25 8.10
N GLY A 526 21.80 6.66 9.13
CA GLY A 526 23.12 7.25 8.97
C GLY A 526 23.19 8.78 8.84
N GLY A 527 22.05 9.49 8.88
CA GLY A 527 22.01 10.95 8.76
C GLY A 527 22.05 11.46 7.33
N ILE A 528 21.43 10.73 6.40
CA ILE A 528 21.45 11.02 4.96
C ILE A 528 20.39 12.05 4.55
N THR A 529 20.61 12.71 3.41
CA THR A 529 19.60 13.53 2.72
C THR A 529 19.23 12.86 1.40
N VAL A 530 17.94 12.54 1.21
CA VAL A 530 17.40 11.97 -0.04
C VAL A 530 16.64 13.06 -0.79
N ALA A 531 16.99 13.26 -2.07
CA ALA A 531 16.45 14.34 -2.91
C ALA A 531 15.34 13.90 -3.87
N ASN A 532 15.12 12.59 -4.02
CA ASN A 532 14.11 12.02 -4.91
C ASN A 532 12.68 12.48 -4.54
N PRO A 533 11.79 12.72 -5.52
CA PRO A 533 10.36 12.78 -5.25
C PRO A 533 9.86 11.48 -4.61
N LEU A 534 8.85 11.57 -3.75
CA LEU A 534 8.22 10.42 -3.08
C LEU A 534 6.72 10.42 -3.34
N ALA A 535 6.13 9.26 -3.55
CA ALA A 535 4.68 9.07 -3.51
C ALA A 535 4.30 7.86 -2.65
N ILE A 536 3.52 8.10 -1.59
CA ILE A 536 2.99 7.06 -0.71
C ILE A 536 1.58 6.73 -1.19
N ARG A 537 1.34 5.51 -1.65
CA ARG A 537 0.07 5.06 -2.25
C ARG A 537 -0.66 4.07 -1.32
N GLU A 538 -1.89 3.70 -1.70
CA GLU A 538 -2.61 2.52 -1.19
C GLU A 538 -2.64 2.36 0.35
N ALA A 539 -2.86 3.47 1.05
CA ALA A 539 -2.83 3.55 2.51
C ALA A 539 -1.53 2.99 3.13
N GLY A 540 -0.39 3.53 2.68
CA GLY A 540 0.96 3.20 3.14
C GLY A 540 1.17 3.27 4.66
N VAL A 541 0.79 2.19 5.34
CA VAL A 541 1.09 1.90 6.75
C VAL A 541 2.55 1.53 6.99
N GLY A 542 3.30 1.18 5.94
CA GLY A 542 4.62 0.59 6.04
C GLY A 542 4.61 -0.93 6.03
N PHE A 543 5.70 -1.52 6.50
CA PHE A 543 5.85 -2.97 6.67
C PHE A 543 6.42 -3.24 8.07
N ALA A 544 5.70 -4.04 8.88
CA ALA A 544 6.12 -4.46 10.21
C ALA A 544 6.83 -5.83 10.15
N ASN A 545 7.95 -5.97 10.86
CA ASN A 545 8.72 -7.21 10.93
C ASN A 545 8.22 -8.11 12.09
N GLY A 546 7.00 -8.62 11.99
CA GLY A 546 6.49 -9.73 12.80
C GLY A 546 5.78 -9.38 14.11
N ASP A 547 4.82 -10.25 14.43
CA ASP A 547 4.38 -10.79 15.73
C ASP A 547 3.89 -9.87 16.88
N ASP A 548 4.14 -8.56 16.87
CA ASP A 548 3.62 -7.65 17.91
C ASP A 548 2.49 -6.72 17.39
N PRO A 549 1.23 -6.91 17.81
CA PRO A 549 0.12 -6.00 17.47
C PRO A 549 0.21 -4.60 18.14
N ALA A 550 1.16 -4.37 19.05
CA ALA A 550 1.49 -3.04 19.56
C ALA A 550 2.49 -2.27 18.67
N ALA A 551 3.03 -2.88 17.60
CA ALA A 551 4.16 -2.38 16.81
C ALA A 551 3.90 -1.14 15.92
N PHE A 552 2.98 -0.23 16.30
CA PHE A 552 2.87 1.10 15.70
C PHE A 552 4.22 1.84 15.66
N ALA A 553 5.06 1.64 16.67
CA ALA A 553 6.42 2.19 16.73
C ALA A 553 7.35 1.72 15.60
N GLN A 554 6.99 0.63 14.91
CA GLN A 554 7.76 0.03 13.82
C GLN A 554 7.17 0.30 12.42
N LEU A 555 6.02 0.96 12.34
CA LEU A 555 5.32 1.27 11.09
C LEU A 555 5.90 2.52 10.39
N GLY A 556 5.48 2.73 9.14
CA GLY A 556 5.89 3.84 8.28
C GLY A 556 6.24 3.40 6.86
N ALA A 557 5.55 3.99 5.87
CA ALA A 557 5.93 3.87 4.45
C ALA A 557 7.28 4.57 4.18
N LEU A 558 7.53 5.67 4.89
CA LEU A 558 8.86 6.23 5.12
C LEU A 558 9.17 6.14 6.62
N ARG A 559 10.34 5.59 6.98
CA ARG A 559 10.78 5.42 8.37
C ARG A 559 12.25 5.80 8.56
N SER A 560 12.58 6.49 9.65
CA SER A 560 13.95 6.85 10.04
C SER A 560 14.38 6.01 11.24
N LEU A 561 15.38 5.13 11.03
CA LEU A 561 15.85 4.14 12.03
C LEU A 561 16.94 4.69 12.96
N ALA A 562 17.86 5.49 12.41
CA ALA A 562 19.01 6.00 13.15
C ALA A 562 19.51 7.34 12.57
N GLY A 563 19.83 8.28 13.46
CA GLY A 563 20.41 9.58 13.11
C GLY A 563 19.37 10.62 12.69
N SER A 564 19.85 11.73 12.11
CA SER A 564 19.00 12.84 11.64
C SER A 564 18.91 12.82 10.12
N ASN A 565 17.98 12.04 9.59
CA ASN A 565 17.79 11.87 8.14
C ASN A 565 16.88 12.98 7.58
N THR A 566 17.04 13.34 6.31
CA THR A 566 16.23 14.37 5.62
C THR A 566 15.67 13.82 4.30
N TRP A 567 14.38 14.08 4.04
CA TRP A 567 13.78 13.98 2.71
C TRP A 567 13.54 15.40 2.18
N SER A 568 14.20 15.76 1.08
CA SER A 568 14.14 17.10 0.49
C SER A 568 13.38 17.18 -0.83
N GLY A 569 13.13 16.05 -1.49
CA GLY A 569 12.18 15.98 -2.60
C GLY A 569 10.73 16.22 -2.16
N ALA A 570 9.86 16.55 -3.11
CA ALA A 570 8.43 16.69 -2.86
C ALA A 570 7.77 15.34 -2.51
N ILE A 571 6.71 15.37 -1.71
CA ILE A 571 6.02 14.17 -1.19
C ILE A 571 4.54 14.21 -1.56
N GLU A 572 4.10 13.27 -2.39
CA GLU A 572 2.68 12.99 -2.69
C GLU A 572 2.12 12.01 -1.65
N LEU A 573 1.18 12.48 -0.83
CA LEU A 573 0.32 11.64 -0.01
C LEU A 573 -0.86 11.19 -0.88
N ALA A 574 -0.80 9.98 -1.43
CA ALA A 574 -1.82 9.40 -2.30
C ALA A 574 -2.63 8.27 -1.62
N GLY A 575 -2.15 7.71 -0.52
CA GLY A 575 -2.92 6.81 0.34
C GLY A 575 -3.92 7.55 1.22
N GLY A 576 -4.98 6.86 1.67
CA GLY A 576 -5.96 7.43 2.61
C GLY A 576 -5.35 7.75 3.98
N ASN A 577 -4.49 6.86 4.50
CA ASN A 577 -3.67 7.10 5.69
C ASN A 577 -2.19 6.81 5.34
N ASN A 578 -1.31 7.78 5.56
CA ASN A 578 0.10 7.70 5.18
C ASN A 578 0.95 7.79 6.44
N LEU A 579 1.60 6.69 6.83
CA LEU A 579 2.36 6.63 8.08
C LEU A 579 3.83 7.01 7.82
N ILE A 580 4.34 7.90 8.67
CA ILE A 580 5.74 8.32 8.73
C ILE A 580 6.30 7.94 10.11
N GLY A 581 7.27 7.04 10.12
CA GLY A 581 7.87 6.50 11.34
C GLY A 581 9.20 7.19 11.69
N VAL A 582 9.43 7.44 12.98
CA VAL A 582 10.76 7.87 13.47
C VAL A 582 11.08 7.11 14.76
N ASP A 583 12.15 6.33 14.73
CA ASP A 583 12.57 5.49 15.84
C ASP A 583 13.12 6.33 17.01
N ALA A 584 13.13 5.76 18.22
CA ALA A 584 13.61 6.43 19.42
C ALA A 584 15.05 6.96 19.25
N GLY A 585 15.28 8.23 19.63
CA GLY A 585 16.58 8.90 19.46
C GLY A 585 16.93 9.33 18.03
N SER A 586 16.05 9.11 17.05
CA SER A 586 16.22 9.56 15.66
C SER A 586 15.40 10.81 15.33
N THR A 587 15.82 11.48 14.26
CA THR A 587 15.07 12.58 13.63
C THR A 587 14.83 12.26 12.15
N LEU A 588 13.68 12.69 11.63
CA LEU A 588 13.39 12.74 10.20
C LEU A 588 12.91 14.15 9.85
N ASN A 589 13.59 14.85 8.95
CA ASN A 589 13.18 16.15 8.45
C ASN A 589 12.57 16.02 7.05
N LEU A 590 11.30 16.43 6.88
CA LEU A 590 10.65 16.58 5.58
C LEU A 590 10.73 18.05 5.18
N SER A 591 11.67 18.38 4.30
CA SER A 591 11.96 19.77 3.89
C SER A 591 11.34 20.18 2.55
N GLY A 592 10.88 19.20 1.76
CA GLY A 592 10.11 19.43 0.54
C GLY A 592 8.67 19.90 0.78
N VAL A 593 7.93 20.13 -0.31
CA VAL A 593 6.48 20.35 -0.25
C VAL A 593 5.76 19.00 -0.08
N ILE A 594 4.86 18.94 0.90
CA ILE A 594 3.93 17.82 1.08
C ILE A 594 2.60 18.17 0.40
N ALA A 595 2.18 17.35 -0.55
CA ALA A 595 0.94 17.49 -1.31
C ALA A 595 0.04 16.28 -1.12
N SER A 596 -1.26 16.43 -1.39
CA SER A 596 -2.15 15.28 -1.59
C SER A 596 -2.19 14.89 -3.08
N GLY A 597 -2.40 13.61 -3.35
CA GLY A 597 -2.87 13.14 -4.65
C GLY A 597 -4.30 13.63 -4.95
N LEU A 598 -4.92 13.07 -6.00
CA LEU A 598 -6.23 13.52 -6.53
C LEU A 598 -7.43 13.28 -5.59
N SER A 599 -7.25 12.57 -4.47
CA SER A 599 -8.31 12.26 -3.49
C SER A 599 -8.29 13.21 -2.29
N ASN A 600 -9.46 13.78 -1.96
CA ASN A 600 -9.66 14.49 -0.71
C ASN A 600 -9.65 13.49 0.47
N GLY A 601 -8.93 13.81 1.55
CA GLY A 601 -8.89 13.00 2.77
C GLY A 601 -7.59 12.21 3.03
N ASN A 602 -6.53 12.43 2.24
CA ASN A 602 -5.26 11.72 2.39
C ASN A 602 -4.49 12.23 3.62
N ASN A 603 -4.54 11.46 4.71
CA ASN A 603 -4.09 11.85 6.06
C ASN A 603 -2.60 11.58 6.30
N LEU A 604 -1.97 12.39 7.15
CA LEU A 604 -0.58 12.24 7.60
C LEU A 604 -0.54 11.69 9.04
N TYR A 605 0.09 10.54 9.25
CA TYR A 605 0.19 9.88 10.56
C TYR A 605 1.65 9.82 11.03
N LYS A 606 1.97 10.43 12.18
CA LYS A 606 3.27 10.33 12.84
C LYS A 606 3.27 9.19 13.87
N VAL A 607 4.16 8.22 13.67
CA VAL A 607 4.39 7.07 14.56
C VAL A 607 5.87 6.95 14.98
N GLY A 608 6.19 6.03 15.89
CA GLY A 608 7.52 5.91 16.51
C GLY A 608 7.84 7.03 17.51
N GLU A 609 8.76 6.79 18.44
CA GLU A 609 9.02 7.71 19.57
C GLU A 609 9.92 8.91 19.23
N GLY A 610 10.63 8.87 18.10
CA GLY A 610 11.52 9.95 17.66
C GLY A 610 10.81 11.18 17.08
N THR A 611 11.61 12.10 16.54
CA THR A 611 11.14 13.42 16.09
C THR A 611 10.95 13.50 14.58
N LEU A 612 9.73 13.81 14.13
CA LEU A 612 9.47 14.21 12.75
C LEU A 612 9.45 15.74 12.67
N GLN A 613 10.23 16.33 11.78
CA GLN A 613 10.23 17.76 11.50
C GLN A 613 9.63 18.02 10.13
N ILE A 614 8.81 19.06 9.99
CA ILE A 614 8.28 19.53 8.71
C ILE A 614 8.85 20.93 8.48
N THR A 615 9.79 21.08 7.54
CA THR A 615 10.54 22.33 7.32
C THR A 615 10.54 22.75 5.85
N GLY A 616 11.29 23.80 5.52
CA GLY A 616 11.42 24.33 4.16
C GLY A 616 10.69 25.65 3.93
N THR A 617 10.90 26.23 2.74
CA THR A 617 10.49 27.61 2.40
C THR A 617 9.14 27.73 1.71
N GLU A 618 8.47 26.61 1.42
CA GLU A 618 7.19 26.57 0.71
C GLU A 618 6.12 25.83 1.53
N ALA A 619 4.90 26.37 1.54
CA ALA A 619 3.77 25.82 2.28
C ALA A 619 3.34 24.44 1.74
N ASN A 620 2.78 23.63 2.62
CA ASN A 620 2.25 22.32 2.27
C ASN A 620 0.80 22.43 1.74
N VAL A 621 0.50 21.65 0.70
CA VAL A 621 -0.76 21.75 -0.05
C VAL A 621 -1.71 20.57 0.18
N PHE A 622 -1.32 19.57 0.98
CA PHE A 622 -2.24 18.53 1.44
C PHE A 622 -3.34 19.11 2.35
N ARG A 623 -4.51 18.46 2.37
CA ARG A 623 -5.71 18.90 3.12
C ARG A 623 -6.32 17.83 4.03
N GLY A 624 -5.77 16.61 4.03
CA GLY A 624 -6.14 15.56 4.98
C GLY A 624 -5.70 15.88 6.41
N ALA A 625 -6.22 15.12 7.37
CA ALA A 625 -5.92 15.32 8.78
C ALA A 625 -4.48 14.90 9.12
N THR A 626 -3.88 15.59 10.09
CA THR A 626 -2.58 15.21 10.67
C THR A 626 -2.79 14.57 12.04
N ARG A 627 -2.20 13.39 12.29
CA ARG A 627 -2.32 12.67 13.56
C ARG A 627 -0.95 12.39 14.18
N VAL A 628 -0.70 12.90 15.39
CA VAL A 628 0.49 12.58 16.19
C VAL A 628 0.15 11.45 17.15
N LEU A 629 0.53 10.22 16.82
CA LEU A 629 0.23 9.03 17.63
C LEU A 629 1.38 8.66 18.58
N GLN A 630 2.62 8.99 18.23
CA GLN A 630 3.82 8.74 19.06
C GLN A 630 4.92 9.78 18.81
N GLY A 631 5.73 10.03 19.83
CA GLY A 631 6.90 10.91 19.75
C GLY A 631 6.54 12.37 19.48
N THR A 632 7.46 13.09 18.83
CA THR A 632 7.28 14.52 18.53
C THR A 632 7.07 14.76 17.03
N LEU A 633 6.15 15.66 16.69
CA LEU A 633 6.06 16.35 15.40
C LEU A 633 6.43 17.83 15.60
N GLU A 634 7.36 18.37 14.81
CA GLU A 634 7.83 19.75 14.91
C GLU A 634 7.56 20.53 13.61
N LEU A 635 6.94 21.71 13.71
CA LEU A 635 6.57 22.53 12.56
C LEU A 635 7.55 23.72 12.40
N GLY A 636 8.34 23.69 11.32
CA GLY A 636 9.42 24.64 11.05
C GLY A 636 9.51 25.04 9.58
N LYS A 637 8.37 25.21 8.89
CA LYS A 637 8.30 25.98 7.64
C LYS A 637 8.65 27.45 7.93
N THR A 638 8.88 28.26 6.90
CA THR A 638 8.93 29.73 7.09
C THR A 638 7.68 30.21 7.85
N ALA A 639 7.86 31.12 8.81
CA ALA A 639 6.77 31.61 9.65
C ALA A 639 5.63 32.22 8.80
N GLY A 640 4.37 31.88 9.12
CA GLY A 640 3.21 32.27 8.33
C GLY A 640 2.90 31.39 7.11
N LEU A 641 3.52 30.21 6.99
CA LEU A 641 3.19 29.22 5.95
C LEU A 641 2.57 27.97 6.56
N ASP A 642 1.45 27.51 5.99
CA ASP A 642 0.78 26.26 6.34
C ASP A 642 1.77 25.07 6.28
N ALA A 643 2.23 24.59 7.44
CA ALA A 643 2.94 23.31 7.57
C ALA A 643 1.95 22.15 7.62
N LEU A 644 0.80 22.36 8.30
CA LEU A 644 -0.33 21.44 8.34
C LEU A 644 -1.57 22.11 7.72
N GLY A 645 -2.07 21.55 6.61
CA GLY A 645 -3.17 22.13 5.82
C GLY A 645 -4.57 21.60 6.12
N GLY A 646 -4.76 20.82 7.19
CA GLY A 646 -6.01 20.16 7.55
C GLY A 646 -6.15 19.99 9.06
N ALA A 647 -7.24 19.33 9.51
CA ALA A 647 -7.52 19.13 10.93
C ALA A 647 -6.38 18.36 11.64
N VAL A 648 -6.16 18.65 12.93
CA VAL A 648 -5.02 18.13 13.69
C VAL A 648 -5.52 17.31 14.87
N VAL A 649 -4.91 16.14 15.11
CA VAL A 649 -5.17 15.30 16.29
C VAL A 649 -3.85 14.93 16.96
N ILE A 650 -3.74 15.16 18.26
CA ILE A 650 -2.51 14.96 19.04
C ILE A 650 -2.81 14.02 20.20
N GLY A 651 -2.18 12.84 20.22
CA GLY A 651 -2.55 11.74 21.10
C GLY A 651 -3.53 10.75 20.46
N ASP A 652 -3.65 9.59 21.10
CA ASP A 652 -4.44 8.44 20.66
C ASP A 652 -5.44 7.93 21.72
N ASP A 653 -5.56 8.63 22.85
CA ASP A 653 -6.34 8.25 24.04
C ASP A 653 -6.00 6.85 24.63
N ILE A 654 -4.81 6.33 24.33
CA ILE A 654 -4.31 5.06 24.85
C ILE A 654 -3.06 5.32 25.68
N GLU A 655 -2.98 4.69 26.85
CA GLU A 655 -1.89 4.83 27.84
C GLU A 655 -0.60 4.07 27.41
N ARG A 656 -0.18 4.26 26.16
CA ARG A 656 1.17 3.92 25.69
C ARG A 656 2.18 4.89 26.30
N THR A 657 3.37 4.39 26.60
CA THR A 657 4.53 5.18 27.03
C THR A 657 4.91 6.22 25.98
N GLY A 658 5.48 7.34 26.45
CA GLY A 658 5.91 8.45 25.61
C GLY A 658 4.79 9.47 25.36
N THR A 659 5.11 10.74 25.59
CA THR A 659 4.23 11.89 25.31
C THR A 659 4.05 12.07 23.80
N LYS A 660 2.82 12.35 23.36
CA LYS A 660 2.52 12.64 21.95
C LYS A 660 2.53 14.16 21.76
N THR A 661 3.59 14.69 21.15
CA THR A 661 3.86 16.14 21.15
C THR A 661 3.75 16.74 19.76
N LEU A 662 2.95 17.80 19.60
CA LEU A 662 3.13 18.77 18.51
C LEU A 662 3.90 19.97 19.05
N ARG A 663 4.99 20.35 18.39
CA ARG A 663 5.80 21.54 18.72
C ARG A 663 5.89 22.51 17.56
N LEU A 664 5.90 23.80 17.86
CA LEU A 664 6.26 24.84 16.90
C LEU A 664 7.75 25.20 16.96
N LEU A 665 8.38 25.37 15.80
CA LEU A 665 9.73 25.93 15.66
C LEU A 665 9.67 27.34 15.04
N ASN A 666 8.59 27.66 14.33
CA ASN A 666 8.26 28.98 13.80
C ASN A 666 6.79 29.31 14.08
N ALA A 667 6.44 30.60 14.06
CA ALA A 667 5.07 31.08 14.27
C ALA A 667 4.14 30.87 13.05
N ASN A 668 2.84 30.70 13.31
CA ASN A 668 1.78 30.52 12.33
C ASN A 668 2.08 29.39 11.32
N GLN A 669 1.79 28.14 11.71
CA GLN A 669 2.13 26.90 10.97
C GLN A 669 0.93 25.98 10.75
N ILE A 670 -0.17 26.17 11.48
CA ILE A 670 -1.37 25.34 11.40
C ILE A 670 -2.47 26.10 10.67
N ARG A 671 -3.01 25.55 9.58
CA ARG A 671 -4.16 26.15 8.89
C ARG A 671 -5.41 26.07 9.76
N HIS A 672 -6.10 27.19 9.98
CA HIS A 672 -7.29 27.27 10.83
C HIS A 672 -8.63 27.19 10.07
N LEU A 673 -8.62 27.46 8.76
CA LEU A 673 -9.77 27.33 7.85
C LEU A 673 -9.58 26.23 6.81
N ASP A 674 -10.67 25.70 6.26
CA ASP A 674 -10.65 24.73 5.17
C ASP A 674 -10.09 25.30 3.84
N GLN A 675 -10.11 24.47 2.80
CA GLN A 675 -9.61 24.84 1.47
C GLN A 675 -10.50 25.83 0.70
N TYR A 676 -11.71 26.11 1.19
CA TYR A 676 -12.67 27.03 0.60
C TYR A 676 -12.82 28.33 1.42
N GLU A 677 -12.15 28.39 2.57
CA GLU A 677 -12.26 29.48 3.56
C GLU A 677 -13.69 29.65 4.08
N THR A 678 -14.40 28.51 4.21
CA THR A 678 -15.79 28.42 4.68
C THR A 678 -15.94 27.65 5.99
N GLY A 679 -15.19 26.56 6.18
CA GLY A 679 -15.24 25.70 7.36
C GLY A 679 -14.07 25.95 8.30
N VAL A 680 -14.33 25.93 9.60
CA VAL A 680 -13.28 26.07 10.64
C VAL A 680 -12.68 24.69 10.96
N LEU A 681 -11.36 24.56 10.79
CA LEU A 681 -10.63 23.34 11.14
C LEU A 681 -10.55 23.14 12.66
N THR A 682 -10.26 21.92 13.10
CA THR A 682 -10.22 21.58 14.53
C THR A 682 -8.85 21.03 14.91
N VAL A 683 -8.32 21.48 16.05
CA VAL A 683 -7.21 20.84 16.76
C VAL A 683 -7.82 20.07 17.93
N THR A 684 -7.66 18.75 17.91
CA THR A 684 -8.18 17.82 18.93
C THR A 684 -7.02 17.23 19.72
N MET A 685 -7.01 17.46 21.02
CA MET A 685 -6.07 16.87 21.95
C MET A 685 -6.70 15.63 22.59
N GLY A 686 -6.06 14.47 22.43
CA GLY A 686 -6.29 13.31 23.29
C GLY A 686 -5.65 13.53 24.66
N SER A 687 -6.07 12.73 25.63
CA SER A 687 -5.62 12.69 27.03
C SER A 687 -4.11 12.51 27.24
N THR A 688 -3.36 12.07 26.22
CA THR A 688 -1.89 11.92 26.24
C THR A 688 -1.17 12.85 25.27
N GLY A 689 -1.89 13.85 24.73
CA GLY A 689 -1.41 14.84 23.77
C GLY A 689 -0.90 16.13 24.43
N VAL A 690 0.23 16.63 23.92
CA VAL A 690 0.81 17.92 24.30
C VAL A 690 0.97 18.80 23.06
N PHE A 691 0.51 20.04 23.15
CA PHE A 691 0.74 21.07 22.13
C PHE A 691 1.63 22.15 22.74
N ASP A 692 2.87 22.20 22.28
CA ASP A 692 3.95 23.05 22.79
C ASP A 692 4.23 24.17 21.77
N LEU A 693 3.86 25.40 22.11
CA LEU A 693 4.08 26.54 21.23
C LEU A 693 5.54 27.01 21.24
N ASN A 694 6.37 26.63 22.24
CA ASN A 694 7.82 26.90 22.25
C ASN A 694 8.16 28.38 21.91
N GLY A 695 7.42 29.33 22.52
CA GLY A 695 7.58 30.77 22.30
C GLY A 695 7.06 31.31 20.95
N GLN A 696 6.43 30.48 20.12
CA GLN A 696 5.90 30.85 18.80
C GLN A 696 4.40 31.15 18.86
N ASN A 697 3.97 32.28 18.29
CA ASN A 697 2.55 32.61 18.19
C ASN A 697 1.85 31.72 17.14
N GLU A 698 0.60 31.35 17.39
CA GLU A 698 -0.18 30.48 16.50
C GLU A 698 -1.66 30.85 16.46
N THR A 699 -2.31 30.56 15.32
CA THR A 699 -3.73 30.77 15.10
C THR A 699 -4.40 29.43 14.78
N VAL A 700 -5.40 29.05 15.58
CA VAL A 700 -6.13 27.78 15.41
C VAL A 700 -7.62 28.01 15.23
N GLY A 701 -8.31 27.04 14.64
CA GLY A 701 -9.76 27.05 14.48
C GLY A 701 -10.49 26.73 15.78
N ARG A 702 -11.17 25.58 15.84
CA ARG A 702 -11.79 25.05 17.06
C ARG A 702 -10.77 24.25 17.88
N LEU A 703 -10.86 24.33 19.20
CA LEU A 703 -10.11 23.49 20.13
C LEU A 703 -11.02 22.44 20.79
N ILE A 704 -10.53 21.19 20.84
CA ILE A 704 -11.12 20.12 21.64
C ILE A 704 -10.02 19.52 22.51
N LEU A 705 -10.31 19.35 23.81
CA LEU A 705 -9.45 18.80 24.85
C LEU A 705 -10.10 17.55 25.46
N THR A 706 -9.29 16.63 25.98
CA THR A 706 -9.77 15.37 26.58
C THR A 706 -9.10 15.12 27.93
N ASN A 707 -9.93 14.87 28.95
CA ASN A 707 -9.51 14.39 30.25
C ASN A 707 -9.53 12.85 30.25
N GLY A 708 -8.38 12.23 30.48
CA GLY A 708 -8.25 10.77 30.55
C GLY A 708 -8.39 10.24 31.97
N VAL A 709 -7.93 9.00 32.19
CA VAL A 709 -7.97 8.35 33.51
C VAL A 709 -6.74 8.75 34.35
N THR A 710 -5.53 8.59 33.80
CA THR A 710 -4.27 8.95 34.50
C THR A 710 -3.59 10.23 33.98
N GLN A 711 -3.92 10.64 32.76
CA GLN A 711 -3.32 11.77 32.02
C GLN A 711 -4.43 12.57 31.33
N SER A 712 -4.17 13.85 31.06
CA SER A 712 -5.11 14.76 30.37
C SER A 712 -4.35 15.72 29.45
N SER A 713 -5.06 16.26 28.46
CA SER A 713 -4.43 17.08 27.42
C SER A 713 -3.82 18.39 27.94
N LEU A 714 -2.64 18.74 27.41
CA LEU A 714 -1.90 19.95 27.77
C LEU A 714 -1.64 20.82 26.54
N ILE A 715 -1.97 22.10 26.65
CA ILE A 715 -1.46 23.15 25.79
C ILE A 715 -0.50 24.01 26.62
N ASP A 716 0.78 24.01 26.23
CA ASP A 716 1.83 24.83 26.84
C ASP A 716 2.20 25.96 25.88
N LEU A 717 1.94 27.19 26.30
CA LEU A 717 2.19 28.36 25.46
C LEU A 717 3.66 28.79 25.47
N ASN A 718 4.47 28.39 26.47
CA ASN A 718 5.88 28.81 26.62
C ASN A 718 6.09 30.32 26.33
N GLY A 719 5.30 31.16 27.01
CA GLY A 719 5.27 32.62 26.87
C GLY A 719 4.56 33.19 25.64
N ALA A 720 4.13 32.36 24.69
CA ALA A 720 3.55 32.78 23.41
C ALA A 720 2.05 33.15 23.48
N THR A 721 1.50 33.59 22.35
CA THR A 721 0.06 33.80 22.14
C THR A 721 -0.55 32.72 21.25
N LEU A 722 -1.53 31.97 21.79
CA LEU A 722 -2.43 31.13 21.00
C LEU A 722 -3.73 31.89 20.73
N THR A 723 -4.11 32.04 19.46
CA THR A 723 -5.37 32.69 19.06
C THR A 723 -6.38 31.66 18.55
N MET A 724 -7.57 31.59 19.15
CA MET A 724 -8.65 30.68 18.72
C MET A 724 -9.68 31.42 17.88
N GLN A 725 -9.67 31.26 16.56
CA GLN A 725 -10.65 31.88 15.66
C GLN A 725 -12.01 31.15 15.66
N GLY A 726 -12.02 29.86 15.96
CA GLY A 726 -13.26 29.08 16.08
C GLY A 726 -14.18 29.54 17.21
N ALA A 727 -15.45 29.15 17.13
CA ALA A 727 -16.49 29.54 18.07
C ALA A 727 -16.52 28.70 19.37
N THR A 728 -15.65 27.69 19.51
CA THR A 728 -15.73 26.70 20.60
C THR A 728 -14.35 26.28 21.10
N LEU A 729 -14.20 26.27 22.43
CA LEU A 729 -13.28 25.39 23.17
C LEU A 729 -14.15 24.33 23.86
N GLN A 730 -13.87 23.05 23.65
CA GLN A 730 -14.60 21.95 24.28
C GLN A 730 -13.66 21.05 25.08
N VAL A 731 -14.07 20.64 26.27
CA VAL A 731 -13.39 19.63 27.09
C VAL A 731 -14.33 18.44 27.26
N ASN A 732 -13.80 17.22 27.07
CA ASN A 732 -14.55 15.98 27.22
C ASN A 732 -13.87 15.08 28.26
N ALA A 733 -14.64 14.53 29.21
CA ALA A 733 -14.19 13.43 30.04
C ALA A 733 -14.25 12.08 29.29
N PHE A 734 -13.19 11.28 29.40
CA PHE A 734 -13.19 9.88 28.96
C PHE A 734 -14.07 9.03 29.90
N GLN A 735 -14.75 8.00 29.37
CA GLN A 735 -15.64 7.15 30.19
C GLN A 735 -14.83 6.41 31.27
N GLY A 736 -15.20 6.60 32.53
CA GLY A 736 -14.49 6.01 33.67
C GLY A 736 -13.26 6.80 34.15
N SER A 737 -13.12 8.06 33.76
CA SER A 737 -12.28 9.03 34.50
C SER A 737 -12.66 9.09 35.98
N SER A 738 -11.79 9.64 36.83
CA SER A 738 -12.00 9.70 38.28
C SER A 738 -11.82 11.12 38.80
N GLY A 739 -12.34 11.43 39.99
CA GLY A 739 -12.05 12.69 40.69
C GLY A 739 -10.58 12.88 41.12
N ALA A 740 -9.68 11.96 40.76
CA ALA A 740 -8.22 12.08 40.91
C ALA A 740 -7.50 12.18 39.56
N SER A 741 -8.21 12.13 38.43
CA SER A 741 -7.66 12.37 37.10
C SER A 741 -7.19 13.83 36.97
N PRO A 742 -6.07 14.11 36.29
CA PRO A 742 -5.58 15.47 36.14
C PRO A 742 -6.52 16.30 35.26
N ALA A 743 -6.57 17.61 35.49
CA ALA A 743 -7.24 18.54 34.58
C ALA A 743 -6.54 18.57 33.22
N SER A 744 -7.28 18.79 32.13
CA SER A 744 -6.67 19.39 30.93
C SER A 744 -6.25 20.82 31.24
N ALA A 745 -5.21 21.33 30.58
CA ALA A 745 -4.64 22.64 30.93
C ALA A 745 -4.20 23.47 29.71
N ILE A 746 -4.38 24.78 29.83
CA ILE A 746 -3.78 25.82 28.96
C ILE A 746 -2.91 26.70 29.85
N ILE A 747 -1.59 26.59 29.71
CA ILE A 747 -0.61 27.15 30.66
C ILE A 747 0.37 28.13 30.01
N ASP A 748 0.84 29.06 30.85
CA ASP A 748 1.78 30.15 30.50
C ASP A 748 1.26 31.08 29.39
N GLY A 749 1.97 32.16 29.07
CA GLY A 749 1.68 33.02 27.91
C GLY A 749 0.27 33.64 27.90
N THR A 750 -0.32 33.70 26.72
CA THR A 750 -1.61 34.39 26.45
C THR A 750 -2.53 33.53 25.59
N PHE A 751 -3.74 33.22 26.10
CA PHE A 751 -4.79 32.57 25.31
C PHE A 751 -5.79 33.63 24.83
N ASN A 752 -5.67 33.99 23.56
CA ASN A 752 -6.51 34.97 22.90
C ASN A 752 -7.77 34.29 22.34
N ILE A 753 -8.95 34.70 22.80
CA ILE A 753 -10.22 34.15 22.30
C ILE A 753 -10.54 34.58 20.86
N GLY A 754 -9.70 35.46 20.27
CA GLY A 754 -9.75 35.85 18.87
C GLY A 754 -10.96 36.69 18.51
N THR A 755 -11.18 36.87 17.22
CA THR A 755 -12.46 37.32 16.68
C THR A 755 -13.29 36.10 16.27
N LEU A 756 -14.59 36.23 16.03
CA LEU A 756 -15.35 35.19 15.34
C LEU A 756 -15.14 35.36 13.83
N GLU A 757 -14.53 34.36 13.18
CA GLU A 757 -14.53 34.31 11.72
C GLU A 757 -15.92 33.95 11.21
N SER A 758 -16.61 34.95 10.66
CA SER A 758 -18.02 34.87 10.27
C SER A 758 -18.21 34.20 8.90
N THR A 759 -17.75 32.95 8.75
CA THR A 759 -17.82 32.20 7.49
C THR A 759 -19.22 31.66 7.17
N GLY A 760 -20.16 32.59 6.91
CA GLY A 760 -21.41 32.28 6.20
C GLY A 760 -22.73 32.54 6.93
N GLY A 761 -22.99 33.76 7.40
CA GLY A 761 -24.34 34.10 7.86
C GLY A 761 -24.61 35.57 8.20
N ILE A 762 -25.67 36.14 7.60
CA ILE A 762 -26.21 37.46 7.98
C ILE A 762 -26.77 37.44 9.42
N ALA A 763 -27.01 36.26 9.99
CA ALA A 763 -27.43 36.07 11.38
C ALA A 763 -26.49 36.71 12.41
N ALA A 764 -25.18 36.84 12.12
CA ALA A 764 -24.21 37.52 12.98
C ALA A 764 -24.29 39.06 12.94
N VAL A 765 -25.25 39.63 12.20
CA VAL A 765 -25.36 41.08 11.92
C VAL A 765 -26.76 41.64 12.23
N ILE A 766 -27.76 40.79 12.48
CA ILE A 766 -29.17 41.22 12.61
C ILE A 766 -29.56 41.60 14.05
N ASP A 767 -29.08 40.87 15.05
CA ASP A 767 -29.23 41.25 16.47
C ASP A 767 -27.89 41.73 17.02
N GLY A 768 -27.89 42.87 17.72
CA GLY A 768 -26.68 43.56 18.21
C GLY A 768 -25.96 42.91 19.39
N GLY A 769 -25.98 41.57 19.48
CA GLY A 769 -25.14 40.81 20.40
C GLY A 769 -23.74 40.61 19.81
N GLY A 770 -22.72 40.67 20.66
CA GLY A 770 -21.35 40.37 20.25
C GLY A 770 -21.16 38.92 19.78
N ALA A 771 -20.07 38.68 19.06
CA ALA A 771 -19.59 37.34 18.75
C ALA A 771 -19.48 36.49 20.03
N THR A 772 -19.85 35.21 20.00
CA THR A 772 -19.78 34.35 21.20
C THR A 772 -18.76 33.22 21.02
N LYS A 773 -17.94 33.00 22.06
CA LYS A 773 -16.95 31.93 22.19
C LYS A 773 -17.42 30.97 23.29
N ASN A 774 -17.83 29.77 22.90
CA ASN A 774 -18.40 28.78 23.82
C ASN A 774 -17.28 27.96 24.48
N PHE A 775 -17.20 27.98 25.79
CA PHE A 775 -16.30 27.12 26.59
C PHE A 775 -17.17 26.00 27.19
N VAL A 776 -17.14 24.83 26.54
CA VAL A 776 -18.03 23.70 26.83
C VAL A 776 -17.27 22.65 27.65
N ILE A 777 -17.53 22.58 28.95
CA ILE A 777 -16.80 21.71 29.89
C ILE A 777 -17.68 20.52 30.27
N ASN A 778 -17.55 19.43 29.51
CA ASN A 778 -18.34 18.22 29.68
C ASN A 778 -17.68 17.27 30.68
N ASP A 779 -18.14 17.34 31.92
CA ASP A 779 -18.08 16.21 32.85
C ASP A 779 -19.47 15.56 32.99
N THR A 780 -19.48 14.29 33.36
CA THR A 780 -20.66 13.45 33.62
C THR A 780 -20.76 12.98 35.07
N GLN A 781 -19.75 13.23 35.91
CA GLN A 781 -19.72 12.86 37.33
C GLN A 781 -20.04 14.06 38.23
N LEU A 782 -21.34 14.39 38.30
CA LEU A 782 -21.96 15.41 39.18
C LEU A 782 -21.82 15.11 40.71
N ALA A 783 -20.63 14.75 41.17
CA ALA A 783 -20.34 14.28 42.53
C ALA A 783 -18.98 14.74 43.09
N ASN A 784 -18.07 15.31 42.29
CA ASN A 784 -16.74 15.75 42.76
C ASN A 784 -16.34 17.13 42.21
N ALA A 785 -15.87 18.02 43.10
CA ALA A 785 -15.34 19.34 42.74
C ALA A 785 -13.83 19.25 42.39
N ALA A 786 -13.52 18.34 41.46
CA ALA A 786 -12.19 18.20 40.86
C ALA A 786 -12.13 19.10 39.61
N THR A 787 -11.01 19.79 39.38
CA THR A 787 -10.87 20.68 38.22
C THR A 787 -10.78 19.87 36.91
N ASP A 788 -11.66 20.12 35.94
CA ASP A 788 -11.58 19.53 34.60
C ASP A 788 -10.68 20.32 33.66
N LEU A 789 -10.76 21.65 33.71
CA LEU A 789 -9.96 22.56 32.88
C LEU A 789 -9.25 23.59 33.73
N VAL A 790 -7.94 23.71 33.53
CA VAL A 790 -7.10 24.77 34.11
C VAL A 790 -6.70 25.76 33.03
N ILE A 791 -7.07 27.03 33.22
CA ILE A 791 -6.51 28.15 32.44
C ILE A 791 -5.62 28.97 33.38
N SER A 792 -4.31 28.86 33.20
CA SER A 792 -3.32 29.73 33.84
C SER A 792 -2.62 30.68 32.86
N ALA A 793 -2.75 30.44 31.56
CA ALA A 793 -2.53 31.46 30.53
C ALA A 793 -3.41 32.69 30.78
N ASN A 794 -2.92 33.88 30.39
CA ASN A 794 -3.74 35.10 30.46
C ASN A 794 -4.79 35.08 29.35
N LEU A 795 -6.08 35.13 29.70
CA LEU A 795 -7.15 35.33 28.72
C LEU A 795 -7.13 36.78 28.22
N VAL A 796 -7.25 36.96 26.91
CA VAL A 796 -7.47 38.26 26.28
C VAL A 796 -8.57 38.16 25.22
N GLY A 797 -9.30 39.27 25.01
CA GLY A 797 -10.43 39.31 24.09
C GLY A 797 -11.07 40.69 24.03
N ALA A 798 -11.65 41.01 22.87
CA ALA A 798 -12.32 42.29 22.64
C ALA A 798 -13.70 42.36 23.32
N SER A 799 -14.18 43.57 23.58
CA SER A 799 -15.45 43.81 24.31
C SER A 799 -16.71 43.37 23.56
N ASP A 800 -16.59 43.07 22.27
CA ASP A 800 -17.62 42.57 21.36
C ASP A 800 -17.53 41.06 21.11
N VAL A 801 -16.66 40.34 21.84
CA VAL A 801 -16.51 38.87 21.75
C VAL A 801 -16.77 38.22 23.12
N SER A 802 -18.02 37.89 23.46
CA SER A 802 -18.38 37.28 24.74
C SER A 802 -17.86 35.85 24.89
N ILE A 803 -17.52 35.45 26.12
CA ILE A 803 -17.33 34.04 26.49
C ILE A 803 -18.64 33.52 27.06
N THR A 804 -19.08 32.32 26.63
CA THR A 804 -20.18 31.58 27.26
C THR A 804 -19.69 30.23 27.77
N ARG A 805 -19.63 30.07 29.09
CA ARG A 805 -19.23 28.84 29.79
C ARG A 805 -20.46 27.96 30.02
N SER A 806 -20.45 26.73 29.49
CA SER A 806 -21.56 25.75 29.61
C SER A 806 -21.06 24.31 29.81
N GLY A 807 -21.95 23.41 30.25
CA GLY A 807 -21.58 22.06 30.70
C GLY A 807 -21.41 21.96 32.22
N ALA A 808 -21.41 20.74 32.75
CA ALA A 808 -21.48 20.49 34.20
C ALA A 808 -20.15 20.62 34.95
N GLY A 809 -19.01 20.43 34.26
CA GLY A 809 -17.70 20.26 34.90
C GLY A 809 -17.10 21.51 35.54
N THR A 810 -15.88 21.38 36.05
CA THR A 810 -15.20 22.43 36.84
C THR A 810 -14.09 23.11 36.03
N MET A 811 -14.14 24.44 35.90
CA MET A 811 -13.09 25.21 35.20
C MET A 811 -12.39 26.20 36.15
N ARG A 812 -11.08 26.09 36.28
CA ARG A 812 -10.26 27.02 37.07
C ARG A 812 -9.64 28.10 36.20
N ILE A 813 -9.91 29.36 36.54
CA ILE A 813 -9.32 30.53 35.89
C ILE A 813 -8.32 31.19 36.85
N SER A 814 -7.04 31.21 36.46
CA SER A 814 -5.91 31.63 37.30
C SER A 814 -5.02 32.72 36.68
N GLY A 815 -5.16 33.04 35.40
CA GLY A 815 -4.38 34.09 34.73
C GLY A 815 -4.69 35.52 35.20
N ASP A 816 -3.84 36.48 34.83
CA ASP A 816 -4.17 37.90 34.85
C ASP A 816 -4.89 38.28 33.56
N ASN A 817 -6.21 38.11 33.57
CA ASN A 817 -7.04 38.35 32.40
C ASN A 817 -7.45 39.82 32.29
N SER A 818 -6.63 40.76 32.77
CA SER A 818 -6.90 42.21 32.65
C SER A 818 -7.00 42.71 31.20
N GLY A 819 -6.49 41.96 30.22
CA GLY A 819 -6.71 42.17 28.78
C GLY A 819 -7.99 41.53 28.21
N LEU A 820 -8.82 40.89 29.04
CA LEU A 820 -10.12 40.34 28.66
C LEU A 820 -11.22 41.40 28.88
N LEU A 821 -11.60 42.08 27.80
CA LEU A 821 -12.62 43.14 27.82
C LEU A 821 -14.05 42.61 27.59
N SER A 822 -14.17 41.33 27.23
CA SER A 822 -15.40 40.64 26.89
C SER A 822 -16.39 40.48 28.04
N PRO A 823 -17.71 40.53 27.80
CA PRO A 823 -18.69 39.95 28.71
C PRO A 823 -18.44 38.45 28.94
N TYR A 824 -18.53 37.99 30.18
CA TYR A 824 -18.44 36.58 30.55
C TYR A 824 -19.81 36.06 30.98
N VAL A 825 -20.29 34.99 30.36
CA VAL A 825 -21.61 34.42 30.57
C VAL A 825 -21.46 33.02 31.17
N MET A 826 -21.99 32.80 32.37
CA MET A 826 -22.01 31.49 33.02
C MET A 826 -23.40 30.86 32.89
N ASN A 827 -23.43 29.66 32.28
CA ASN A 827 -24.63 28.94 31.89
C ASN A 827 -24.60 27.49 32.43
N GLY A 828 -24.38 27.38 33.75
CA GLY A 828 -24.28 26.13 34.51
C GLY A 828 -22.84 25.66 34.76
N GLY A 829 -22.64 24.86 35.82
CA GLY A 829 -21.36 24.23 36.17
C GLY A 829 -20.60 24.97 37.28
N ILE A 830 -19.32 24.63 37.47
CA ILE A 830 -18.46 25.22 38.51
C ILE A 830 -17.32 26.03 37.87
N ASP A 831 -17.16 27.28 38.29
CA ASP A 831 -15.96 28.09 38.01
C ASP A 831 -15.12 28.25 39.29
N GLU A 832 -13.83 27.93 39.22
CA GLU A 832 -12.87 28.17 40.30
C GLU A 832 -12.11 29.48 40.07
N VAL A 833 -12.48 30.50 40.85
CA VAL A 833 -11.95 31.86 40.80
C VAL A 833 -10.61 31.89 41.54
N ALA A 834 -9.52 31.70 40.79
CA ALA A 834 -8.14 31.71 41.31
C ALA A 834 -7.36 33.00 40.97
N SER A 835 -8.05 34.03 40.47
CA SER A 835 -7.51 35.36 40.19
C SER A 835 -8.56 36.44 40.48
N ASN A 836 -8.14 37.63 40.95
CA ASN A 836 -9.04 38.78 41.08
C ASN A 836 -9.45 39.35 39.71
N ASN A 837 -8.67 39.06 38.68
CA ASN A 837 -8.93 39.45 37.30
C ASN A 837 -9.49 38.28 36.48
N ALA A 838 -10.00 37.21 37.11
CA ALA A 838 -10.40 35.97 36.42
C ALA A 838 -11.39 36.21 35.26
N TYR A 839 -12.33 37.14 35.43
CA TYR A 839 -13.33 37.50 34.41
C TYR A 839 -12.99 38.78 33.64
N GLY A 840 -11.74 39.24 33.73
CA GLY A 840 -11.27 40.48 33.13
C GLY A 840 -12.03 41.71 33.61
N SER A 841 -12.29 42.67 32.71
CA SER A 841 -13.01 43.92 33.03
C SER A 841 -14.46 43.96 32.52
N GLY A 842 -14.93 42.91 31.84
CA GLY A 842 -16.29 42.85 31.29
C GLY A 842 -17.37 42.55 32.33
N THR A 843 -18.63 42.58 31.92
CA THR A 843 -19.76 42.17 32.76
C THR A 843 -19.80 40.66 32.93
N ILE A 844 -19.97 40.18 34.16
CA ILE A 844 -20.29 38.78 34.47
C ILE A 844 -21.81 38.61 34.42
N SER A 845 -22.32 37.64 33.67
CA SER A 845 -23.74 37.32 33.56
C SER A 845 -24.00 35.89 33.99
N LEU A 846 -24.59 35.71 35.17
CA LEU A 846 -24.87 34.39 35.75
C LEU A 846 -26.32 34.02 35.39
N GLN A 847 -26.48 33.26 34.30
CA GLN A 847 -27.77 33.10 33.60
C GLN A 847 -28.80 32.21 34.29
N ASN A 848 -28.38 31.09 34.90
CA ASN A 848 -29.28 30.07 35.43
C ASN A 848 -28.96 29.71 36.88
N ASP A 849 -29.93 29.08 37.56
CA ASP A 849 -29.86 28.57 38.94
C ASP A 849 -28.76 27.51 39.19
N GLY A 850 -28.16 26.96 38.13
CA GLY A 850 -27.11 25.94 38.19
C GLY A 850 -25.68 26.47 38.17
N ASN A 851 -25.48 27.77 38.43
CA ASN A 851 -24.16 28.42 38.45
C ASN A 851 -23.52 28.33 39.84
N VAL A 852 -22.27 27.84 39.90
CA VAL A 852 -21.51 27.67 41.14
C VAL A 852 -20.15 28.36 41.06
N LEU A 853 -19.86 29.27 41.99
CA LEU A 853 -18.57 29.96 42.09
C LEU A 853 -17.76 29.42 43.28
N ARG A 854 -16.55 28.93 43.02
CA ARG A 854 -15.59 28.51 44.04
C ARG A 854 -14.46 29.53 44.14
N ALA A 855 -14.29 30.19 45.29
CA ALA A 855 -13.11 31.03 45.51
C ALA A 855 -11.92 30.16 45.93
N ILE A 856 -10.76 30.36 45.28
CA ILE A 856 -9.50 29.68 45.60
C ILE A 856 -8.55 30.71 46.22
N GLY A 857 -8.48 30.79 47.55
CA GLY A 857 -7.99 31.96 48.27
C GLY A 857 -8.97 33.14 48.15
N ALA A 858 -9.01 34.04 49.15
CA ALA A 858 -9.98 35.14 49.17
C ALA A 858 -9.88 36.04 47.92
N ARG A 859 -11.01 36.38 47.30
CA ARG A 859 -11.08 37.12 46.03
C ARG A 859 -11.90 38.39 46.09
N THR A 860 -11.47 39.36 45.29
CA THR A 860 -12.20 40.61 45.03
C THR A 860 -12.38 40.78 43.53
N LEU A 861 -13.64 40.75 43.06
CA LEU A 861 -14.02 40.91 41.66
C LEU A 861 -14.63 42.31 41.44
N ALA A 862 -14.06 43.05 40.49
CA ALA A 862 -14.46 44.44 40.18
C ALA A 862 -15.53 44.55 39.08
N ASN A 863 -15.91 43.42 38.47
CA ASN A 863 -16.84 43.32 37.36
C ASN A 863 -18.26 43.78 37.75
N THR A 864 -18.98 44.39 36.81
CA THR A 864 -20.46 44.48 36.87
C THR A 864 -21.04 43.07 36.78
N ILE A 865 -22.12 42.80 37.52
CA ILE A 865 -22.71 41.46 37.63
C ILE A 865 -24.20 41.51 37.32
N HIS A 866 -24.66 40.65 36.42
CA HIS A 866 -26.09 40.39 36.20
C HIS A 866 -26.45 39.04 36.81
N LEU A 867 -27.25 39.05 37.88
CA LEU A 867 -27.78 37.85 38.54
C LEU A 867 -29.13 37.49 37.91
N ASN A 868 -29.06 36.66 36.87
CA ASN A 868 -30.23 36.24 36.10
C ASN A 868 -30.80 34.88 36.53
N GLY A 869 -30.04 34.11 37.32
CA GLY A 869 -30.53 32.98 38.10
C GLY A 869 -30.00 33.02 39.54
N ASN A 870 -30.46 32.07 40.36
CA ASN A 870 -29.87 31.80 41.68
C ASN A 870 -28.41 31.35 41.53
N ILE A 871 -27.58 31.60 42.55
CA ILE A 871 -26.15 31.21 42.50
C ILE A 871 -25.73 30.48 43.77
N THR A 872 -24.79 29.54 43.62
CA THR A 872 -24.17 28.84 44.74
C THR A 872 -22.70 29.24 44.87
N THR A 873 -22.20 29.31 46.10
CA THR A 873 -20.86 29.77 46.47
C THR A 873 -20.22 28.83 47.49
N PHE A 874 -18.93 28.54 47.31
CA PHE A 874 -18.11 27.78 48.27
C PHE A 874 -16.63 28.18 48.18
N GLY A 875 -15.78 27.69 49.09
CA GLY A 875 -14.37 28.09 49.21
C GLY A 875 -14.14 29.33 50.09
N ASP A 876 -13.09 30.10 49.78
CA ASP A 876 -12.67 31.28 50.56
C ASP A 876 -13.58 32.51 50.36
N ASP A 877 -13.37 33.60 51.11
CA ASP A 877 -14.17 34.83 51.01
C ASP A 877 -14.25 35.39 49.58
N LEU A 878 -15.46 35.82 49.16
CA LEU A 878 -15.73 36.34 47.81
C LEU A 878 -16.39 37.72 47.89
N THR A 879 -15.64 38.75 47.49
CA THR A 879 -16.09 40.15 47.48
C THR A 879 -16.36 40.63 46.07
N PHE A 880 -17.53 41.23 45.86
CA PHE A 880 -17.95 41.82 44.59
C PHE A 880 -18.08 43.35 44.75
N THR A 881 -17.24 44.12 44.06
CA THR A 881 -17.19 45.60 44.20
C THR A 881 -17.81 46.35 43.03
N GLY A 882 -18.01 45.70 41.88
CA GLY A 882 -18.82 46.25 40.78
C GLY A 882 -20.32 46.21 41.08
N SER A 883 -21.12 46.93 40.29
CA SER A 883 -22.58 47.00 40.48
C SER A 883 -23.27 45.66 40.16
N VAL A 884 -24.29 45.33 40.94
CA VAL A 884 -25.05 44.08 40.85
C VAL A 884 -26.48 44.38 40.38
N THR A 885 -26.92 43.70 39.32
CA THR A 885 -28.24 43.87 38.71
C THR A 885 -29.05 42.59 38.84
N LEU A 886 -30.27 42.69 39.37
CA LEU A 886 -31.20 41.56 39.57
C LEU A 886 -32.34 41.59 38.54
N THR A 887 -32.77 40.44 38.03
CA THR A 887 -33.92 40.32 37.11
C THR A 887 -35.11 39.58 37.74
N GLY A 888 -35.46 39.99 38.97
CA GLY A 888 -36.46 39.37 39.83
C GLY A 888 -35.85 38.85 41.14
N ASP A 889 -36.59 38.00 41.87
CA ASP A 889 -36.10 37.38 43.11
C ASP A 889 -34.86 36.50 42.85
N ARG A 890 -33.79 36.72 43.62
CA ARG A 890 -32.53 35.97 43.52
C ARG A 890 -32.02 35.59 44.90
N SER A 891 -31.48 34.38 45.01
CA SER A 891 -30.81 33.87 46.19
C SER A 891 -29.32 33.59 45.90
N ILE A 892 -28.50 33.80 46.93
CA ILE A 892 -27.09 33.42 46.96
C ILE A 892 -26.99 32.36 48.06
N LEU A 893 -26.71 31.11 47.67
CA LEU A 893 -26.44 30.02 48.60
C LEU A 893 -24.95 29.97 48.87
N THR A 894 -24.55 30.09 50.14
CA THR A 894 -23.17 29.92 50.60
C THR A 894 -23.08 28.60 51.35
N MET A 895 -22.33 27.64 50.80
CA MET A 895 -22.26 26.27 51.31
C MET A 895 -21.28 26.11 52.46
N ASP A 896 -20.13 26.80 52.39
CA ASP A 896 -19.11 26.76 53.43
C ASP A 896 -19.47 27.76 54.54
N ALA A 897 -19.73 27.25 55.75
CA ALA A 897 -20.18 28.05 56.89
C ALA A 897 -19.15 29.07 57.43
N ALA A 898 -17.94 29.11 56.85
CA ALA A 898 -16.90 30.09 57.13
C ALA A 898 -16.73 31.14 56.01
N GLN A 899 -17.35 30.95 54.84
CA GLN A 899 -17.22 31.85 53.69
C GLN A 899 -18.07 33.09 53.88
N THR A 900 -17.48 34.27 53.65
CA THR A 900 -18.19 35.54 53.52
C THR A 900 -18.37 35.91 52.06
N VAL A 901 -19.62 36.04 51.60
CA VAL A 901 -19.94 36.66 50.31
C VAL A 901 -20.33 38.12 50.56
N SER A 902 -19.59 39.06 49.96
CA SER A 902 -19.75 40.50 50.20
C SER A 902 -20.15 41.24 48.92
N LEU A 903 -21.35 41.83 48.90
CA LEU A 903 -21.79 42.75 47.84
C LEU A 903 -21.51 44.19 48.29
N GLN A 904 -20.56 44.86 47.63
CA GLN A 904 -20.10 46.21 47.99
C GLN A 904 -20.41 47.27 46.93
N GLY A 905 -20.65 46.86 45.69
CA GLY A 905 -21.18 47.74 44.65
C GLY A 905 -22.66 48.07 44.82
N ALA A 906 -23.18 49.00 44.02
CA ALA A 906 -24.60 49.32 44.01
C ALA A 906 -25.43 48.12 43.52
N ILE A 907 -26.46 47.75 44.29
CA ILE A 907 -27.45 46.72 43.92
C ILE A 907 -28.67 47.41 43.32
N GLY A 908 -29.19 46.91 42.20
CA GLY A 908 -30.37 47.46 41.53
C GLY A 908 -31.14 46.44 40.68
N GLU A 909 -32.30 46.86 40.21
CA GLU A 909 -33.18 46.09 39.32
C GLU A 909 -32.77 46.27 37.86
N GLY A 910 -32.88 45.20 37.07
CA GLY A 910 -32.60 45.20 35.64
C GLY A 910 -33.77 45.72 34.81
N ILE A 911 -33.56 45.88 33.50
CA ILE A 911 -34.57 46.39 32.55
C ILE A 911 -35.81 45.46 32.44
N PHE A 912 -35.69 44.22 32.95
CA PHE A 912 -36.74 43.20 33.01
C PHE A 912 -36.97 42.64 34.42
N GLY A 913 -36.51 43.36 35.46
CA GLY A 913 -36.80 43.06 36.88
C GLY A 913 -38.04 43.81 37.36
#